data_AF-A0A553DRC5-F1
#
_entry.id   AF-A0A553DRC5-F1
#
_cell.length_a   1.000
_cell.length_b   1.000
_cell.length_c   1.000
_cell.angle_alpha   90.00
_cell.angle_beta   90.00
_cell.angle_gamma   90.00
#
_symmetry.space_group_name_H-M   'P 1'
#
loop_
_entity.id
_entity.type
_entity.pdbx_description
1 polymer ?
#
loop_
_entity_poly.entity_id
_entity_poly.type
_entity_poly.pdbx_seq_one_letter_code
_entity_poly.pdbx_strand_id
1 'polypeptide(L)'
;MIIFKDFNFKLHIIDHFIGAGIFDKELNELQRKYWDNNNDFSYEPIPEIKRFFEELEITNEMLSAITSFCPDGGDNIYGIIIANWVGEDEIFDIQSLEDVAVLPNLFEFSPVALVVENIDLSPLLGCMNLKKMSFLDFTMDRALPFLQKGVVVNNYFGSEFVTMNLVKLSAVAPLFPEDCWVTVRNKVNKGELDNETILHVRGNWNSGTIDLDNVFNQDGDRSSNQYVFAILVEGNLRANNIFNRDTDGGTGLLVIGNLSVDNMVVGGQEIYVTKKLTVKECFWGEYNHGSLVIKKKTKAKVFVATNEYGCNLKKVSSTIFLSDSDTKEDTIEYDIKSIKNVFKSKVINANEASEEEVFSWENFLDRDEMIELLKKEESIINDVIEAVSIVNLREEALKEVETIFKNKTFSNQTEFENQWRNFDKIIEFSVQQKETDSFEWGQYEGYIVKKSSKNKMTFISVDFPEGFSFFIQKKETEPLGFLEKLKLKSSTFYLFAMYRNHPDASYEYVYENINQTPIEIIERLQVFWNELLERAEKAIHFFNLFKDTVRLKNIQEYLKYPVIQHKYNDYWDNDKHGFWGGKYFFKFNRERQRQESGVVAIGKERKSSDEFDIRVYYVKLNKAANPSALSLYYCSSQSGFATDRFSEFSKIVPFLDWEKYFEFLQWYPKLDKYLNIENNDFLEEEENLKGSIAIREGYAKQEFTKPLENVQFCGINFKIVTRQEAEMWIGNLTDFGRNPIYDVHHMNSLDYDLESRLEGFFLLAENQCQTDVFEMDVTIEGVENLIILGFIFMENISITKCLMAYDDDFSPPFIALKNLTVTNAYFCGDKHYIGGDLVCDIVYGFYNHGELIVKGNTTAAVIMAADCKMYLGGIAAVNAIIDPDKKNVYYEVLIENEDGSTEKRMANQMPTHNYEDLFLDNFIYLDGDYGYKINDETFFDSFRKAESLFDVPKFINCFGDFQTTLPDRVKALFETESLNNLAVGMTHYEDYFSDTRYYCYTKGDDFLQVGFWNTDYHYMMHINLFLDGSSQFVTNYYETDDSTLKFLITTNLNENTLNTFAVRKMFCDAEKIMLDKF
;
A
#
# COMPACT_ATOMS: atom_id res chain seq x y z
N MET A 1 51.56 -32.47 38.12
CA MET A 1 51.48 -31.06 38.53
C MET A 1 50.73 -30.32 37.43
N ILE A 2 49.65 -29.63 37.77
CA ILE A 2 48.89 -28.81 36.83
C ILE A 2 49.62 -27.47 36.71
N ILE A 3 49.90 -27.05 35.49
CA ILE A 3 50.62 -25.81 35.22
C ILE A 3 49.59 -24.80 34.74
N PHE A 4 49.43 -23.71 35.49
CA PHE A 4 48.61 -22.56 35.12
C PHE A 4 49.43 -21.64 34.22
N LYS A 5 48.84 -21.18 33.13
CA LYS A 5 49.44 -20.20 32.23
C LYS A 5 49.34 -18.80 32.81
N ASP A 6 48.28 -18.51 33.55
CA ASP A 6 48.05 -17.25 34.24
C ASP A 6 48.09 -17.46 35.76
N PHE A 7 49.02 -16.79 36.41
CA PHE A 7 49.16 -16.87 37.87
C PHE A 7 47.96 -16.26 38.60
N ASN A 8 47.39 -15.17 38.09
CA ASN A 8 46.25 -14.50 38.71
C ASN A 8 44.97 -15.35 38.58
N PHE A 9 44.80 -16.08 37.46
CA PHE A 9 43.74 -17.09 37.34
C PHE A 9 43.86 -18.17 38.42
N LYS A 10 45.08 -18.65 38.69
CA LYS A 10 45.35 -19.60 39.77
C LYS A 10 44.99 -19.02 41.14
N LEU A 11 45.27 -17.74 41.39
CA LEU A 11 44.94 -17.09 42.67
C LEU A 11 43.43 -17.14 42.96
N HIS A 12 42.58 -16.87 41.97
CA HIS A 12 41.12 -16.96 42.15
C HIS A 12 40.64 -18.39 42.44
N ILE A 13 41.26 -19.40 41.81
CA ILE A 13 40.98 -20.81 42.14
C ILE A 13 41.33 -21.08 43.60
N ILE A 14 42.45 -20.56 44.08
CA ILE A 14 42.88 -20.74 45.47
C ILE A 14 41.92 -20.02 46.42
N ASP A 15 41.52 -18.78 46.11
CA ASP A 15 40.62 -17.98 46.95
C ASP A 15 39.27 -18.68 47.18
N HIS A 16 38.73 -19.35 46.15
CA HIS A 16 37.52 -20.19 46.26
C HIS A 16 37.60 -21.18 47.44
N PHE A 17 38.79 -21.68 47.77
CA PHE A 17 39.02 -22.60 48.87
C PHE A 17 39.49 -21.94 50.17
N ILE A 18 39.99 -20.69 50.11
CA ILE A 18 40.28 -19.88 51.29
C ILE A 18 38.97 -19.61 52.04
N GLY A 19 37.90 -19.21 51.33
CA GLY A 19 36.58 -19.03 51.95
C GLY A 19 36.01 -20.30 52.60
N ALA A 20 36.43 -21.48 52.12
CA ALA A 20 36.07 -22.79 52.69
C ALA A 20 37.02 -23.27 53.80
N GLY A 21 38.03 -22.47 54.16
CA GLY A 21 39.00 -22.74 55.24
C GLY A 21 40.02 -23.85 54.94
N ILE A 22 40.18 -24.25 53.68
CA ILE A 22 41.02 -25.40 53.29
C ILE A 22 42.51 -25.11 53.53
N PHE A 23 42.92 -23.85 53.38
CA PHE A 23 44.31 -23.41 53.52
C PHE A 23 44.58 -22.58 54.78
N ASP A 24 43.59 -22.46 55.68
CA ASP A 24 43.66 -21.55 56.83
C ASP A 24 44.91 -21.76 57.69
N LYS A 25 45.32 -23.02 57.90
CA LYS A 25 46.45 -23.31 58.77
C LYS A 25 47.76 -22.79 58.16
N GLU A 26 48.01 -23.11 56.91
CA GLU A 26 49.19 -22.69 56.15
C GLU A 26 49.23 -21.17 56.01
N LEU A 27 48.09 -20.55 55.68
CA LEU A 27 47.98 -19.10 55.51
C LEU A 27 48.17 -18.33 56.83
N ASN A 28 47.57 -18.80 57.93
CA ASN A 28 47.78 -18.18 59.25
C ASN A 28 49.22 -18.32 59.76
N GLU A 29 49.94 -19.39 59.37
CA GLU A 29 51.36 -19.55 59.69
C GLU A 29 52.24 -18.61 58.85
N LEU A 30 51.94 -18.46 57.56
CA LEU A 30 52.64 -17.53 56.67
C LEU A 30 52.41 -16.06 57.05
N GLN A 31 51.17 -15.66 57.30
CA GLN A 31 50.83 -14.32 57.76
C GLN A 31 51.52 -14.01 59.09
N ARG A 32 51.47 -14.89 60.09
CA ARG A 32 52.18 -14.66 61.37
C ARG A 32 53.68 -14.49 61.22
N LYS A 33 54.28 -15.11 60.20
CA LYS A 33 55.74 -15.13 60.00
C LYS A 33 56.24 -13.95 59.18
N TYR A 34 55.46 -13.51 58.20
CA TYR A 34 55.89 -12.54 57.19
C TYR A 34 55.13 -11.21 57.25
N TRP A 35 54.02 -11.14 57.99
CA TRP A 35 53.26 -9.90 58.16
C TRP A 35 53.72 -9.12 59.41
N ASP A 36 54.27 -7.92 59.20
CA ASP A 36 54.58 -6.99 60.30
C ASP A 36 53.52 -5.87 60.39
N ASN A 37 52.51 -6.10 61.24
CA ASN A 37 51.38 -5.20 61.48
C ASN A 37 51.76 -3.76 61.89
N ASN A 38 53.03 -3.49 62.23
CA ASN A 38 53.48 -2.15 62.66
C ASN A 38 54.28 -1.38 61.59
N ASN A 39 54.72 -2.00 60.48
CA ASN A 39 55.63 -1.38 59.51
C ASN A 39 55.31 -1.64 58.03
N ASP A 40 54.37 -2.54 57.73
CA ASP A 40 54.08 -2.88 56.34
C ASP A 40 53.11 -1.87 55.72
N PHE A 41 53.66 -0.77 55.19
CA PHE A 41 52.98 0.17 54.28
C PHE A 41 53.29 -0.16 52.80
N SER A 42 53.80 -1.37 52.53
CA SER A 42 54.14 -1.82 51.20
C SER A 42 52.87 -2.04 50.37
N TYR A 43 52.86 -1.50 49.14
CA TYR A 43 51.88 -1.81 48.09
C TYR A 43 52.40 -2.93 47.17
N GLU A 44 53.51 -3.57 47.53
CA GLU A 44 54.16 -4.64 46.75
C GLU A 44 53.86 -6.04 47.32
N PRO A 45 53.82 -7.09 46.48
CA PRO A 45 53.65 -8.48 46.91
C PRO A 45 54.72 -8.96 47.89
N ILE A 46 54.29 -9.61 48.99
CA ILE A 46 55.20 -10.29 49.93
C ILE A 46 55.81 -11.53 49.22
N PRO A 47 57.12 -11.55 48.91
CA PRO A 47 57.71 -12.57 48.02
C PRO A 47 57.53 -14.01 48.51
N GLU A 48 57.63 -14.25 49.81
CA GLU A 48 57.47 -15.59 50.39
C GLU A 48 56.04 -16.11 50.30
N ILE A 49 55.05 -15.23 50.45
CA ILE A 49 53.63 -15.57 50.33
C ILE A 49 53.28 -15.79 48.86
N LYS A 50 53.74 -14.91 47.97
CA LYS A 50 53.59 -15.09 46.52
C LYS A 50 54.16 -16.43 46.06
N ARG A 51 55.40 -16.76 46.46
CA ARG A 51 56.05 -18.03 46.12
C ARG A 51 55.28 -19.23 46.65
N PHE A 52 54.69 -19.14 47.85
CA PHE A 52 53.84 -20.21 48.37
C PHE A 52 52.67 -20.51 47.42
N PHE A 53 51.96 -19.48 46.95
CA PHE A 53 50.85 -19.67 46.01
C PHE A 53 51.31 -20.13 44.62
N GLU A 54 52.49 -19.69 44.15
CA GLU A 54 53.10 -20.19 42.91
C GLU A 54 53.37 -21.70 43.00
N GLU A 55 53.90 -22.18 44.13
CA GLU A 55 54.26 -23.59 44.36
C GLU A 55 53.08 -24.47 44.83
N LEU A 56 51.98 -23.88 45.31
CA LEU A 56 50.82 -24.61 45.85
C LEU A 56 50.21 -25.54 44.80
N GLU A 57 50.14 -26.84 45.11
CA GLU A 57 49.55 -27.86 44.22
C GLU A 57 48.03 -27.91 44.39
N ILE A 58 47.30 -27.75 43.29
CA ILE A 58 45.84 -27.84 43.24
C ILE A 58 45.46 -29.21 42.65
N THR A 59 44.62 -29.96 43.35
CA THR A 59 44.23 -31.33 42.93
C THR A 59 43.09 -31.30 41.90
N ASN A 60 42.95 -32.37 41.13
CA ASN A 60 41.82 -32.52 40.19
C ASN A 60 40.45 -32.51 40.91
N GLU A 61 40.39 -33.00 42.15
CA GLU A 61 39.17 -33.00 42.97
C GLU A 61 38.75 -31.57 43.30
N MET A 62 39.71 -30.71 43.68
CA MET A 62 39.49 -29.28 43.91
C MET A 62 39.00 -28.61 42.62
N LEU A 63 39.68 -28.80 41.50
CA LEU A 63 39.27 -28.18 40.22
C LEU A 63 37.88 -28.64 39.76
N SER A 64 37.51 -29.89 40.02
CA SER A 64 36.19 -30.42 39.70
C SER A 64 35.08 -29.87 40.61
N ALA A 65 35.43 -29.35 41.79
CA ALA A 65 34.46 -28.73 42.70
C ALA A 65 34.06 -27.31 42.28
N ILE A 66 34.85 -26.66 41.41
CA ILE A 66 34.58 -25.31 40.93
C ILE A 66 33.48 -25.37 39.85
N THR A 67 32.29 -24.87 40.21
CA THR A 67 31.16 -24.73 39.29
C THR A 67 30.89 -23.29 38.88
N SER A 68 31.39 -22.32 39.64
CA SER A 68 31.26 -20.89 39.34
C SER A 68 32.62 -20.22 39.46
N PHE A 69 32.97 -19.39 38.48
CA PHE A 69 34.19 -18.60 38.47
C PHE A 69 33.84 -17.12 38.43
N CYS A 70 34.03 -16.43 39.56
CA CYS A 70 33.61 -15.06 39.79
C CYS A 70 34.75 -14.23 40.39
N PRO A 71 35.79 -13.90 39.60
CA PRO A 71 36.84 -12.96 40.00
C PRO A 71 36.29 -11.67 40.63
N ASP A 72 36.72 -11.33 41.84
CA ASP A 72 36.30 -10.12 42.55
C ASP A 72 37.51 -9.41 43.20
N GLY A 73 37.58 -8.09 43.05
CA GLY A 73 38.58 -7.25 43.72
C GLY A 73 38.52 -7.33 45.26
N GLY A 74 37.40 -7.80 45.80
CA GLY A 74 37.21 -8.08 47.22
C GLY A 74 37.68 -9.45 47.71
N ASP A 75 38.24 -10.31 46.85
CA ASP A 75 38.73 -11.64 47.24
C ASP A 75 39.82 -11.53 48.32
N ASN A 76 39.80 -12.44 49.30
CA ASN A 76 40.65 -12.35 50.48
C ASN A 76 42.13 -12.53 50.12
N ILE A 77 42.43 -13.33 49.10
CA ILE A 77 43.79 -13.70 48.71
C ILE A 77 44.69 -12.50 48.41
N TYR A 78 44.15 -11.40 47.88
CA TYR A 78 44.93 -10.22 47.55
C TYR A 78 45.44 -9.49 48.78
N GLY A 79 44.57 -9.34 49.78
CA GLY A 79 44.96 -8.83 51.08
C GLY A 79 46.02 -9.71 51.75
N ILE A 80 46.07 -11.02 51.47
CA ILE A 80 47.11 -11.92 52.00
C ILE A 80 48.46 -11.69 51.30
N ILE A 81 48.46 -11.42 49.99
CA ILE A 81 49.67 -11.22 49.18
C ILE A 81 50.24 -9.79 49.35
N ILE A 82 49.36 -8.78 49.37
CA ILE A 82 49.69 -7.36 49.52
C ILE A 82 48.81 -6.79 50.64
N ALA A 83 49.44 -6.42 51.76
CA ALA A 83 48.73 -6.11 52.98
C ALA A 83 47.76 -4.92 52.90
N ASN A 84 48.09 -3.91 52.09
CA ASN A 84 47.30 -2.70 51.92
C ASN A 84 46.83 -2.50 50.48
N TRP A 85 46.66 -3.58 49.72
CA TRP A 85 46.13 -3.42 48.36
C TRP A 85 44.69 -2.90 48.44
N VAL A 86 44.47 -1.78 47.77
CA VAL A 86 43.20 -1.04 47.78
C VAL A 86 42.37 -1.28 46.51
N GLY A 87 42.86 -2.13 45.60
CA GLY A 87 42.17 -2.42 44.33
C GLY A 87 42.31 -1.32 43.25
N GLU A 88 43.27 -0.40 43.41
CA GLU A 88 43.44 0.75 42.49
C GLU A 88 44.39 0.48 41.30
N ASP A 89 44.98 -0.71 41.20
CA ASP A 89 45.88 -1.10 40.10
C ASP A 89 45.49 -2.45 39.47
N GLU A 90 46.10 -2.75 38.32
CA GLU A 90 45.81 -3.93 37.47
C GLU A 90 46.68 -5.16 37.84
N ILE A 91 47.37 -5.14 39.00
CA ILE A 91 48.40 -6.15 39.32
C ILE A 91 47.85 -7.58 39.40
N PHE A 92 46.58 -7.71 39.76
CA PHE A 92 45.87 -8.98 39.90
C PHE A 92 44.90 -9.28 38.75
N ASP A 93 44.90 -8.48 37.68
CA ASP A 93 44.06 -8.74 36.52
C ASP A 93 44.49 -10.03 35.83
N ILE A 94 43.51 -10.89 35.55
CA ILE A 94 43.67 -12.07 34.70
C ILE A 94 43.95 -11.59 33.27
N GLN A 95 45.04 -12.06 32.70
CA GLN A 95 45.51 -11.76 31.35
C GLN A 95 45.08 -12.82 30.33
N SER A 96 44.82 -14.06 30.77
CA SER A 96 44.41 -15.17 29.90
C SER A 96 43.37 -16.10 30.54
N LEU A 97 42.36 -16.49 29.76
CA LEU A 97 41.36 -17.49 30.15
C LEU A 97 41.69 -18.91 29.67
N GLU A 98 42.88 -19.18 29.13
CA GLU A 98 43.22 -20.53 28.64
C GLU A 98 43.16 -21.61 29.73
N ASP A 99 43.36 -21.23 31.00
CA ASP A 99 43.33 -22.13 32.14
C ASP A 99 41.91 -22.61 32.51
N VAL A 100 40.84 -22.04 31.93
CA VAL A 100 39.46 -22.56 32.12
C VAL A 100 39.32 -24.01 31.68
N ALA A 101 40.22 -24.48 30.79
CA ALA A 101 40.28 -25.87 30.34
C ALA A 101 40.51 -26.88 31.48
N VAL A 102 41.04 -26.43 32.64
CA VAL A 102 41.25 -27.28 33.82
C VAL A 102 40.03 -27.35 34.75
N LEU A 103 38.94 -26.62 34.44
CA LEU A 103 37.71 -26.55 35.22
C LEU A 103 36.57 -27.36 34.53
N PRO A 104 36.52 -28.69 34.70
CA PRO A 104 35.61 -29.55 33.91
C PRO A 104 34.12 -29.33 34.19
N ASN A 105 33.78 -28.79 35.37
CA ASN A 105 32.40 -28.60 35.83
C ASN A 105 31.97 -27.12 35.85
N LEU A 106 32.72 -26.24 35.19
CA LEU A 106 32.40 -24.81 35.13
C LEU A 106 31.03 -24.61 34.47
N PHE A 107 30.09 -24.07 35.25
CA PHE A 107 28.71 -23.80 34.88
C PHE A 107 28.44 -22.30 34.68
N GLU A 108 29.10 -21.47 35.47
CA GLU A 108 28.92 -20.01 35.47
C GLU A 108 30.26 -19.27 35.46
N PHE A 109 30.38 -18.28 34.57
CA PHE A 109 31.53 -17.37 34.50
C PHE A 109 31.02 -15.94 34.64
N SER A 110 31.26 -15.30 35.79
CA SER A 110 30.67 -13.99 36.10
C SER A 110 31.67 -13.13 36.88
N PRO A 111 32.74 -12.64 36.24
CA PRO A 111 33.69 -11.74 36.87
C PRO A 111 33.00 -10.44 37.29
N VAL A 112 33.31 -10.01 38.51
CA VAL A 112 32.94 -8.69 39.04
C VAL A 112 34.01 -7.67 38.68
N ALA A 113 35.29 -8.08 38.74
CA ALA A 113 36.47 -7.30 38.38
C ALA A 113 37.63 -8.24 37.98
N LEU A 114 38.85 -7.71 37.87
CA LEU A 114 40.10 -8.49 37.74
C LEU A 114 40.21 -9.33 36.47
N VAL A 115 39.65 -8.81 35.40
CA VAL A 115 39.79 -9.34 34.05
C VAL A 115 40.11 -8.16 33.15
N VAL A 116 41.17 -8.26 32.35
CA VAL A 116 41.52 -7.16 31.43
C VAL A 116 40.38 -6.87 30.45
N GLU A 117 40.16 -5.59 30.15
CA GLU A 117 39.01 -5.07 29.37
C GLU A 117 38.80 -5.82 28.04
N ASN A 118 39.88 -6.22 27.36
CA ASN A 118 39.88 -6.88 26.06
C ASN A 118 40.29 -8.36 26.12
N ILE A 119 39.99 -9.07 27.21
CA ILE A 119 40.36 -10.48 27.33
C ILE A 119 39.74 -11.34 26.22
N ASP A 120 40.50 -12.30 25.70
CA ASP A 120 39.97 -13.30 24.76
C ASP A 120 39.06 -14.29 25.50
N LEU A 121 37.81 -14.37 25.05
CA LEU A 121 36.78 -15.23 25.61
C LEU A 121 36.68 -16.58 24.89
N SER A 122 37.37 -16.74 23.76
CA SER A 122 37.35 -17.99 22.99
C SER A 122 37.64 -19.25 23.83
N PRO A 123 38.50 -19.22 24.90
CA PRO A 123 38.69 -20.39 25.74
C PRO A 123 37.42 -20.90 26.44
N LEU A 124 36.51 -19.99 26.81
CA LEU A 124 35.24 -20.35 27.47
C LEU A 124 34.31 -21.15 26.55
N LEU A 125 34.48 -21.05 25.23
CA LEU A 125 33.74 -21.89 24.29
C LEU A 125 34.11 -23.37 24.43
N GLY A 126 35.28 -23.71 24.97
CA GLY A 126 35.67 -25.09 25.27
C GLY A 126 34.92 -25.69 26.46
N CYS A 127 34.27 -24.88 27.30
CA CYS A 127 33.59 -25.32 28.52
C CYS A 127 32.22 -25.93 28.21
N MET A 128 32.14 -27.26 28.10
CA MET A 128 30.89 -27.97 27.74
C MET A 128 29.72 -27.76 28.72
N ASN A 129 30.01 -27.46 29.98
CA ASN A 129 29.02 -27.28 31.05
C ASN A 129 28.63 -25.82 31.28
N LEU A 130 29.25 -24.86 30.60
CA LEU A 130 28.94 -23.45 30.77
C LEU A 130 27.50 -23.18 30.31
N LYS A 131 26.70 -22.58 31.19
CA LYS A 131 25.28 -22.23 30.91
C LYS A 131 24.96 -20.79 31.23
N LYS A 132 25.80 -20.10 31.98
CA LYS A 132 25.63 -18.69 32.31
C LYS A 132 26.95 -17.96 32.20
N MET A 133 26.90 -16.76 31.66
CA MET A 133 28.01 -15.82 31.78
C MET A 133 27.49 -14.43 32.09
N SER A 134 28.29 -13.63 32.78
CA SER A 134 28.03 -12.21 32.97
C SER A 134 29.27 -11.39 32.70
N PHE A 135 29.11 -10.25 32.03
CA PHE A 135 30.19 -9.33 31.72
C PHE A 135 29.69 -7.88 31.73
N LEU A 136 30.62 -6.95 31.94
CA LEU A 136 30.39 -5.51 31.84
C LEU A 136 30.57 -5.05 30.38
N ASP A 137 29.69 -4.16 29.91
CA ASP A 137 29.77 -3.48 28.60
C ASP A 137 30.07 -4.41 27.41
N PHE A 138 29.33 -5.52 27.37
CA PHE A 138 29.54 -6.59 26.42
C PHE A 138 28.90 -6.31 25.04
N THR A 139 29.61 -6.52 23.93
CA THR A 139 29.03 -6.38 22.59
C THR A 139 28.26 -7.64 22.16
N MET A 140 27.33 -7.49 21.22
CA MET A 140 26.53 -8.63 20.72
C MET A 140 27.40 -9.66 19.98
N ASP A 141 28.40 -9.23 19.21
CA ASP A 141 29.31 -10.14 18.50
C ASP A 141 30.12 -11.02 19.45
N ARG A 142 30.50 -10.49 20.62
CA ARG A 142 31.16 -11.27 21.68
C ARG A 142 30.19 -12.24 22.37
N ALA A 143 28.88 -11.97 22.36
CA ALA A 143 27.85 -12.83 22.94
C ALA A 143 27.43 -13.97 22.02
N LEU A 144 27.47 -13.76 20.71
CA LEU A 144 26.95 -14.70 19.73
C LEU A 144 27.47 -16.13 19.94
N PRO A 145 28.79 -16.41 20.02
CA PRO A 145 29.28 -17.79 20.12
C PRO A 145 28.77 -18.52 21.37
N PHE A 146 28.45 -17.78 22.43
CA PHE A 146 27.90 -18.31 23.68
C PHE A 146 26.38 -18.51 23.59
N LEU A 147 25.66 -17.54 23.04
CA LEU A 147 24.22 -17.65 22.77
C LEU A 147 23.92 -18.86 21.88
N GLN A 148 24.73 -19.11 20.85
CA GLN A 148 24.60 -20.28 19.96
C GLN A 148 24.80 -21.62 20.69
N LYS A 149 25.57 -21.63 21.78
CA LYS A 149 25.74 -22.80 22.66
C LYS A 149 24.65 -22.93 23.74
N GLY A 150 23.65 -22.05 23.70
CA GLY A 150 22.59 -21.99 24.70
C GLY A 150 23.06 -21.47 26.06
N VAL A 151 24.14 -20.68 26.08
CA VAL A 151 24.59 -19.95 27.26
C VAL A 151 23.73 -18.70 27.41
N VAL A 152 23.23 -18.47 28.63
CA VAL A 152 22.56 -17.22 28.99
C VAL A 152 23.62 -16.15 29.27
N VAL A 153 23.55 -15.04 28.54
CA VAL A 153 24.51 -13.94 28.66
C VAL A 153 23.87 -12.79 29.42
N ASN A 154 24.48 -12.37 30.53
CA ASN A 154 24.08 -11.18 31.27
C ASN A 154 25.05 -10.05 30.96
N ASN A 155 24.51 -8.90 30.61
CA ASN A 155 25.28 -7.70 30.33
C ASN A 155 24.93 -6.60 31.33
N TYR A 156 25.95 -6.04 31.97
CA TYR A 156 25.82 -4.92 32.88
C TYR A 156 26.15 -3.63 32.13
N PHE A 157 25.17 -2.73 32.01
CA PHE A 157 25.35 -1.38 31.48
C PHE A 157 25.15 -0.37 32.62
N GLY A 158 26.23 0.01 33.30
CA GLY A 158 26.14 0.86 34.50
C GLY A 158 25.25 0.24 35.59
N SER A 159 24.08 0.83 35.87
CA SER A 159 23.13 0.32 36.89
C SER A 159 22.01 -0.57 36.34
N GLU A 160 21.95 -0.79 35.02
CA GLU A 160 20.92 -1.62 34.38
C GLU A 160 21.47 -3.00 33.99
N PHE A 161 20.62 -4.02 34.14
CA PHE A 161 20.94 -5.43 33.91
C PHE A 161 20.10 -5.96 32.74
N VAL A 162 20.77 -6.52 31.73
CA VAL A 162 20.13 -7.12 30.55
C VAL A 162 20.53 -8.59 30.45
N THR A 163 19.55 -9.48 30.37
CA THR A 163 19.80 -10.91 30.11
C THR A 163 19.37 -11.27 28.70
N MET A 164 20.25 -11.93 27.96
CA MET A 164 20.01 -12.38 26.59
C MET A 164 20.17 -13.89 26.49
N ASN A 165 19.27 -14.53 25.74
CA ASN A 165 19.39 -15.93 25.36
C ASN A 165 18.67 -16.23 24.04
N LEU A 166 19.23 -17.16 23.26
CA LEU A 166 18.54 -17.76 22.12
C LEU A 166 17.63 -18.87 22.61
N VAL A 167 16.34 -18.76 22.29
CA VAL A 167 15.31 -19.71 22.69
C VAL A 167 14.44 -20.08 21.50
N LYS A 168 13.67 -21.15 21.65
CA LYS A 168 12.61 -21.47 20.69
C LYS A 168 11.37 -20.65 21.00
N LEU A 169 10.60 -20.28 19.98
CA LEU A 169 9.37 -19.52 20.15
C LEU A 169 8.43 -20.17 21.17
N SER A 170 8.27 -21.49 21.13
CA SER A 170 7.48 -22.26 22.10
C SER A 170 7.84 -22.00 23.58
N ALA A 171 9.10 -21.65 23.88
CA ALA A 171 9.54 -21.35 25.24
C ALA A 171 9.15 -19.94 25.73
N VAL A 172 8.85 -19.03 24.81
CA VAL A 172 8.53 -17.61 25.09
C VAL A 172 7.19 -17.15 24.52
N ALA A 173 6.45 -18.02 23.84
CA ALA A 173 5.16 -17.73 23.23
C ALA A 173 4.16 -17.03 24.19
N PRO A 174 4.06 -17.40 25.50
CA PRO A 174 3.18 -16.70 26.43
C PRO A 174 3.54 -15.22 26.70
N LEU A 175 4.75 -14.78 26.32
CA LEU A 175 5.21 -13.41 26.48
C LEU A 175 4.85 -12.52 25.27
N PHE A 176 4.51 -13.12 24.14
CA PHE A 176 4.08 -12.39 22.96
C PHE A 176 2.63 -11.89 23.16
N PRO A 177 2.30 -10.65 22.74
CA PRO A 177 0.93 -10.16 22.76
C PRO A 177 -0.02 -11.04 21.93
N GLU A 178 -1.27 -11.17 22.38
CA GLU A 178 -2.25 -12.06 21.73
C GLU A 178 -2.60 -11.66 20.30
N ASP A 179 -2.46 -10.38 19.96
CA ASP A 179 -2.83 -9.81 18.66
C ASP A 179 -1.61 -9.45 17.79
N CYS A 180 -0.40 -9.84 18.16
CA CYS A 180 0.75 -9.69 17.26
C CYS A 180 0.73 -10.80 16.20
N TRP A 181 1.24 -10.52 15.00
CA TRP A 181 1.21 -11.42 13.85
C TRP A 181 1.80 -12.80 14.17
N VAL A 182 2.93 -12.84 14.88
CA VAL A 182 3.58 -14.11 15.28
C VAL A 182 2.67 -14.97 16.15
N THR A 183 1.98 -14.39 17.14
CA THR A 183 1.08 -15.15 18.02
C THR A 183 -0.14 -15.63 17.27
N VAL A 184 -0.74 -14.76 16.45
CA VAL A 184 -1.90 -15.11 15.63
C VAL A 184 -1.53 -16.23 14.67
N ARG A 185 -0.50 -16.05 13.85
CA ARG A 185 -0.01 -17.08 12.91
C ARG A 185 0.35 -18.38 13.61
N ASN A 186 1.14 -18.34 14.69
CA ASN A 186 1.56 -19.57 15.37
C ASN A 186 0.38 -20.31 16.01
N LYS A 187 -0.63 -19.59 16.54
CA LYS A 187 -1.85 -20.19 17.09
C LYS A 187 -2.73 -20.78 15.98
N VAL A 188 -2.87 -20.06 14.88
CA VAL A 188 -3.66 -20.44 13.69
C VAL A 188 -3.08 -21.69 13.03
N ASN A 189 -1.75 -21.72 12.86
CA ASN A 189 -1.02 -22.81 12.21
C ASN A 189 -0.47 -23.85 13.21
N LYS A 190 -1.16 -24.03 14.35
CA LYS A 190 -0.92 -25.13 15.32
C LYS A 190 0.54 -25.29 15.79
N GLY A 191 1.27 -24.20 15.99
CA GLY A 191 2.66 -24.24 16.44
C GLY A 191 3.69 -24.33 15.31
N GLU A 192 3.35 -24.01 14.06
CA GLU A 192 4.27 -23.96 12.90
C GLU A 192 5.61 -23.27 13.25
N LEU A 193 5.54 -22.18 14.00
CA LEU A 193 6.69 -21.35 14.37
C LEU A 193 7.32 -21.77 15.71
N ASP A 194 6.85 -22.82 16.38
CA ASP A 194 7.30 -23.22 17.73
C ASP A 194 8.81 -23.48 17.81
N ASN A 195 9.40 -23.91 16.70
CA ASN A 195 10.82 -24.21 16.54
C ASN A 195 11.64 -23.03 16.00
N GLU A 196 11.01 -21.88 15.73
CA GLU A 196 11.71 -20.67 15.31
C GLU A 196 12.61 -20.13 16.41
N THR A 197 13.74 -19.57 16.01
CA THR A 197 14.76 -19.09 16.94
C THR A 197 14.49 -17.63 17.30
N ILE A 198 14.29 -17.36 18.58
CA ILE A 198 13.99 -16.03 19.13
C ILE A 198 15.18 -15.54 19.95
N LEU A 199 15.62 -14.31 19.69
CA LEU A 199 16.50 -13.60 20.61
C LEU A 199 15.63 -13.01 21.73
N HIS A 200 15.67 -13.63 22.90
CA HIS A 200 14.94 -13.16 24.07
C HIS A 200 15.83 -12.27 24.93
N VAL A 201 15.40 -11.02 25.10
CA VAL A 201 16.09 -9.97 25.86
C VAL A 201 15.23 -9.56 27.03
N ARG A 202 15.71 -9.76 28.26
CA ARG A 202 15.03 -9.36 29.50
C ARG A 202 15.73 -8.17 30.14
N GLY A 203 14.97 -7.13 30.46
CA GLY A 203 15.49 -5.86 30.99
C GLY A 203 15.47 -4.72 29.97
N ASN A 204 15.89 -3.53 30.38
CA ASN A 204 16.00 -2.37 29.50
C ASN A 204 17.24 -2.51 28.61
N TRP A 205 17.05 -2.68 27.31
CA TRP A 205 18.15 -2.85 26.39
C TRP A 205 18.54 -1.50 25.77
N ASN A 206 19.76 -1.06 26.05
CA ASN A 206 20.38 0.06 25.37
C ASN A 206 21.38 -0.50 24.35
N SER A 207 21.03 -0.40 23.07
CA SER A 207 21.81 -0.89 21.94
C SER A 207 22.36 0.28 21.14
N GLY A 208 23.45 0.03 20.39
CA GLY A 208 23.89 0.92 19.32
C GLY A 208 22.96 0.78 18.11
N THR A 209 23.55 0.55 16.94
CA THR A 209 22.81 0.23 15.72
C THR A 209 22.36 -1.24 15.72
N ILE A 210 21.14 -1.51 15.23
CA ILE A 210 20.59 -2.87 15.07
C ILE A 210 20.29 -3.10 13.59
N ASP A 211 20.95 -4.10 13.01
CA ASP A 211 20.67 -4.62 11.67
C ASP A 211 19.72 -5.82 11.81
N LEU A 212 18.51 -5.74 11.25
CA LEU A 212 17.51 -6.80 11.30
C LEU A 212 17.76 -7.90 10.25
N ASP A 213 18.64 -7.69 9.27
CA ASP A 213 19.11 -8.79 8.41
C ASP A 213 20.20 -9.61 9.13
N ASN A 214 20.93 -8.95 10.04
CA ASN A 214 22.12 -9.48 10.69
C ASN A 214 22.18 -9.08 12.17
N VAL A 215 21.21 -9.56 12.97
CA VAL A 215 21.07 -9.22 14.41
C VAL A 215 22.37 -9.36 15.20
N PHE A 216 23.24 -10.28 14.77
CA PHE A 216 24.48 -10.64 15.44
C PHE A 216 25.76 -10.31 14.68
N ASN A 217 25.69 -9.55 13.59
CA ASN A 217 26.86 -9.22 12.79
C ASN A 217 26.80 -7.78 12.31
N GLN A 218 27.46 -6.89 13.08
CA GLN A 218 27.50 -5.47 12.78
C GLN A 218 28.61 -5.09 11.77
N ASP A 219 29.49 -6.04 11.40
CA ASP A 219 30.68 -5.82 10.55
C ASP A 219 30.60 -6.46 9.14
N GLY A 220 29.50 -7.16 8.79
CA GLY A 220 29.17 -7.51 7.41
C GLY A 220 29.73 -8.83 6.84
N ASP A 221 30.30 -9.73 7.65
CA ASP A 221 30.75 -11.06 7.19
C ASP A 221 29.61 -12.11 7.18
N ARG A 222 29.00 -12.34 6.01
CA ARG A 222 27.82 -13.23 5.82
C ARG A 222 28.05 -14.74 6.08
N SER A 223 29.24 -15.17 6.49
CA SER A 223 29.63 -16.59 6.48
C SER A 223 29.10 -17.47 7.63
N SER A 224 28.35 -16.91 8.61
CA SER A 224 27.91 -17.66 9.80
C SER A 224 26.47 -17.45 10.26
N ASN A 225 25.59 -16.85 9.44
CA ASN A 225 24.26 -16.41 9.87
C ASN A 225 23.36 -17.57 10.36
N GLN A 226 23.26 -17.70 11.67
CA GLN A 226 22.14 -18.38 12.30
C GLN A 226 20.92 -17.45 12.22
N TYR A 227 19.90 -17.90 11.48
CA TYR A 227 18.64 -17.19 11.31
C TYR A 227 17.96 -16.91 12.67
N VAL A 228 17.69 -15.63 12.94
CA VAL A 228 16.85 -15.17 14.06
C VAL A 228 15.52 -14.77 13.46
N PHE A 229 14.45 -15.43 13.88
CA PHE A 229 13.13 -15.14 13.36
C PHE A 229 12.61 -13.82 13.94
N ALA A 230 12.72 -13.62 15.25
CA ALA A 230 12.33 -12.37 15.89
C ALA A 230 13.16 -12.05 17.15
N ILE A 231 13.21 -10.77 17.50
CA ILE A 231 13.76 -10.25 18.74
C ILE A 231 12.61 -9.90 19.69
N LEU A 232 12.58 -10.51 20.87
CA LEU A 232 11.62 -10.19 21.94
C LEU A 232 12.33 -9.43 23.06
N VAL A 233 11.94 -8.17 23.28
CA VAL A 233 12.43 -7.33 24.37
C VAL A 233 11.37 -7.18 25.48
N GLU A 234 11.57 -7.89 26.59
CA GLU A 234 10.80 -7.78 27.83
C GLU A 234 11.27 -6.57 28.66
N GLY A 235 11.14 -5.37 28.07
CA GLY A 235 11.64 -4.13 28.65
C GLY A 235 11.54 -2.96 27.67
N ASN A 236 12.17 -1.82 28.00
CA ASN A 236 12.33 -0.74 27.03
C ASN A 236 13.53 -1.02 26.12
N LEU A 237 13.43 -0.63 24.85
CA LEU A 237 14.54 -0.63 23.90
C LEU A 237 14.92 0.81 23.57
N ARG A 238 16.20 1.14 23.75
CA ARG A 238 16.83 2.33 23.18
C ARG A 238 17.87 1.88 22.17
N ALA A 239 17.80 2.38 20.94
CA ALA A 239 18.76 2.10 19.88
C ALA A 239 19.22 3.41 19.23
N ASN A 240 20.40 3.43 18.62
CA ASN A 240 20.80 4.53 17.76
C ASN A 240 20.00 4.44 16.46
N ASN A 241 20.24 3.43 15.63
CA ASN A 241 19.50 3.22 14.39
C ASN A 241 19.02 1.77 14.28
N ILE A 242 17.88 1.54 13.62
CA ILE A 242 17.37 0.19 13.30
C ILE A 242 17.10 0.11 11.80
N PHE A 243 17.62 -0.90 11.12
CA PHE A 243 17.38 -1.05 9.68
C PHE A 243 17.44 -2.49 9.17
N ASN A 244 16.97 -2.70 7.95
CA ASN A 244 17.22 -3.88 7.12
C ASN A 244 17.21 -3.52 5.63
N ARG A 245 17.96 -4.30 4.83
CA ARG A 245 17.93 -4.28 3.37
C ARG A 245 16.88 -5.23 2.82
N ASP A 246 16.66 -6.39 3.45
CA ASP A 246 15.62 -7.33 3.03
C ASP A 246 14.25 -6.89 3.52
N THR A 247 13.44 -6.36 2.61
CA THR A 247 12.11 -5.79 2.90
C THR A 247 10.99 -6.82 2.92
N ASP A 248 11.29 -8.09 2.66
CA ASP A 248 10.34 -9.20 2.68
C ASP A 248 10.60 -10.10 3.92
N GLY A 249 11.85 -10.53 4.11
CA GLY A 249 12.24 -11.56 5.09
C GLY A 249 12.91 -11.06 6.38
N GLY A 250 13.03 -9.75 6.61
CA GLY A 250 13.76 -9.18 7.76
C GLY A 250 13.27 -9.66 9.14
N THR A 251 14.19 -9.73 10.13
CA THR A 251 13.89 -10.20 11.50
C THR A 251 12.81 -9.34 12.18
N GLY A 252 11.76 -9.97 12.72
CA GLY A 252 10.71 -9.28 13.48
C GLY A 252 11.21 -8.64 14.79
N LEU A 253 10.60 -7.54 15.22
CA LEU A 253 10.99 -6.84 16.45
C LEU A 253 9.80 -6.58 17.38
N LEU A 254 9.76 -7.28 18.52
CA LEU A 254 8.76 -7.10 19.56
C LEU A 254 9.33 -6.39 20.79
N VAL A 255 8.76 -5.23 21.13
CA VAL A 255 9.12 -4.46 22.33
C VAL A 255 7.91 -4.32 23.25
N ILE A 256 7.96 -5.01 24.41
CA ILE A 256 6.89 -4.95 25.43
C ILE A 256 6.86 -3.58 26.14
N GLY A 257 8.00 -2.87 26.18
CA GLY A 257 8.13 -1.52 26.72
C GLY A 257 7.99 -0.41 25.68
N ASN A 258 8.69 0.70 25.94
CA ASN A 258 8.84 1.79 24.98
C ASN A 258 10.02 1.52 24.05
N LEU A 259 9.89 1.93 22.79
CA LEU A 259 10.98 1.96 21.81
C LEU A 259 11.40 3.41 21.57
N SER A 260 12.67 3.73 21.79
CA SER A 260 13.26 5.03 21.48
C SER A 260 14.45 4.84 20.55
N VAL A 261 14.44 5.52 19.42
CA VAL A 261 15.44 5.32 18.36
C VAL A 261 15.73 6.65 17.65
N ASP A 262 16.94 6.81 17.12
CA ASP A 262 17.27 7.98 16.32
C ASP A 262 16.63 7.88 14.93
N ASN A 263 16.85 6.77 14.21
CA ASN A 263 16.24 6.48 12.90
C ASN A 263 15.78 5.02 12.75
N MET A 264 14.73 4.80 11.94
CA MET A 264 14.31 3.48 11.47
C MET A 264 14.15 3.46 9.96
N VAL A 265 14.79 2.51 9.28
CA VAL A 265 14.61 2.24 7.83
C VAL A 265 14.36 0.75 7.67
N VAL A 266 13.09 0.35 7.62
CA VAL A 266 12.66 -1.03 7.89
C VAL A 266 11.67 -1.57 6.85
N GLY A 267 11.63 -2.89 6.73
CA GLY A 267 10.68 -3.69 5.95
C GLY A 267 10.55 -5.09 6.55
N GLY A 268 9.80 -6.00 5.93
CA GLY A 268 9.78 -7.43 6.28
C GLY A 268 8.82 -7.78 7.41
N GLN A 269 9.23 -8.52 8.44
CA GLN A 269 8.29 -8.96 9.48
C GLN A 269 7.78 -7.82 10.39
N GLU A 270 6.74 -8.11 11.17
CA GLU A 270 6.08 -7.16 12.06
C GLU A 270 7.05 -6.54 13.10
N ILE A 271 7.00 -5.21 13.22
CA ILE A 271 7.53 -4.45 14.35
C ILE A 271 6.39 -4.09 15.28
N TYR A 272 6.41 -4.61 16.49
CA TYR A 272 5.34 -4.44 17.46
C TYR A 272 5.82 -3.77 18.73
N VAL A 273 5.19 -2.65 19.11
CA VAL A 273 5.50 -1.88 20.31
C VAL A 273 4.27 -1.74 21.20
N THR A 274 4.30 -2.37 22.38
CA THR A 274 3.16 -2.38 23.32
C THR A 274 2.95 -1.03 24.02
N LYS A 275 3.96 -0.15 24.03
CA LYS A 275 3.84 1.21 24.57
C LYS A 275 4.09 2.27 23.48
N LYS A 276 5.00 3.22 23.72
CA LYS A 276 5.26 4.36 22.86
C LYS A 276 6.48 4.08 21.97
N LEU A 277 6.38 4.40 20.69
CA LEU A 277 7.52 4.57 19.80
C LEU A 277 7.91 6.06 19.73
N THR A 278 9.19 6.36 19.96
CA THR A 278 9.76 7.69 19.73
C THR A 278 10.91 7.56 18.74
N VAL A 279 10.73 8.13 17.55
CA VAL A 279 11.77 8.26 16.54
C VAL A 279 12.25 9.71 16.55
N LYS A 280 13.54 9.93 16.76
CA LYS A 280 14.11 11.28 16.88
C LYS A 280 14.07 12.02 15.53
N GLU A 281 14.42 11.31 14.46
CA GLU A 281 14.56 11.86 13.12
C GLU A 281 13.59 11.20 12.14
N CYS A 282 13.99 10.12 11.46
CA CYS A 282 13.22 9.53 10.37
C CYS A 282 12.74 8.12 10.67
N PHE A 283 11.47 7.85 10.38
CA PHE A 283 10.94 6.50 10.22
C PHE A 283 10.62 6.28 8.75
N TRP A 284 11.11 5.20 8.15
CA TRP A 284 10.72 4.72 6.83
C TRP A 284 10.35 3.24 6.91
N GLY A 285 9.10 2.91 6.62
CA GLY A 285 8.62 1.55 6.40
C GLY A 285 8.35 1.30 4.92
N GLU A 286 8.81 0.17 4.38
CA GLU A 286 8.65 -0.20 2.97
C GLU A 286 8.20 -1.65 2.79
N TYR A 287 7.39 -1.84 1.75
CA TYR A 287 6.87 -3.12 1.26
C TYR A 287 5.72 -3.69 2.11
N ASN A 288 4.79 -4.36 1.45
CA ASN A 288 3.51 -4.77 2.01
C ASN A 288 3.60 -5.96 2.97
N HIS A 289 4.72 -6.70 2.96
CA HIS A 289 4.99 -7.75 3.94
C HIS A 289 5.35 -7.17 5.32
N GLY A 290 5.80 -5.90 5.32
CA GLY A 290 6.08 -5.03 6.45
C GLY A 290 4.87 -4.56 7.24
N SER A 291 4.94 -4.61 8.58
CA SER A 291 3.97 -3.87 9.41
C SER A 291 4.54 -3.26 10.69
N LEU A 292 3.94 -2.14 11.10
CA LEU A 292 4.22 -1.43 12.34
C LEU A 292 2.96 -1.37 13.21
N VAL A 293 2.95 -2.13 14.30
CA VAL A 293 1.86 -2.15 15.28
C VAL A 293 2.28 -1.45 16.56
N ILE A 294 1.56 -0.36 16.88
CA ILE A 294 1.86 0.44 18.08
C ILE A 294 0.58 0.63 18.87
N LYS A 295 0.62 0.26 20.14
CA LYS A 295 -0.56 0.36 21.00
C LYS A 295 -0.84 1.79 21.46
N LYS A 296 0.20 2.60 21.67
CA LYS A 296 0.08 4.03 21.99
C LYS A 296 0.44 4.91 20.78
N LYS A 297 0.68 6.20 21.02
CA LYS A 297 1.03 7.17 19.97
C LYS A 297 2.50 7.07 19.58
N THR A 298 2.80 7.40 18.33
CA THR A 298 4.15 7.50 17.76
C THR A 298 4.51 8.95 17.51
N LYS A 299 5.79 9.30 17.70
CA LYS A 299 6.33 10.60 17.30
C LYS A 299 7.57 10.41 16.43
N ALA A 300 7.60 11.04 15.26
CA ALA A 300 8.77 11.12 14.37
C ALA A 300 8.93 12.56 13.84
N LYS A 301 10.12 12.96 13.36
CA LYS A 301 10.26 14.25 12.65
C LYS A 301 9.82 14.07 11.20
N VAL A 302 10.30 13.02 10.54
CA VAL A 302 9.90 12.58 9.21
C VAL A 302 9.35 11.17 9.30
N PHE A 303 8.21 10.91 8.66
CA PHE A 303 7.61 9.58 8.59
C PHE A 303 7.32 9.25 7.12
N VAL A 304 7.84 8.12 6.66
CA VAL A 304 7.71 7.61 5.30
C VAL A 304 7.10 6.22 5.33
N ALA A 305 6.08 5.97 4.52
CA ALA A 305 5.47 4.65 4.35
C ALA A 305 5.22 4.38 2.86
N THR A 306 6.00 3.46 2.28
CA THR A 306 5.98 3.14 0.85
C THR A 306 5.56 1.70 0.57
N ASN A 307 5.06 1.44 -0.64
CA ASN A 307 4.64 0.13 -1.15
C ASN A 307 3.70 -0.60 -0.17
N GLU A 308 2.64 0.08 0.24
CA GLU A 308 1.58 -0.48 1.10
C GLU A 308 2.06 -0.98 2.47
N TYR A 309 3.20 -0.49 2.98
CA TYR A 309 3.69 -0.85 4.32
C TYR A 309 2.61 -0.68 5.41
N GLY A 310 2.31 -1.76 6.12
CA GLY A 310 1.17 -1.85 7.04
C GLY A 310 1.34 -1.02 8.30
N CYS A 311 0.70 0.16 8.38
CA CYS A 311 0.77 1.01 9.57
C CYS A 311 -0.55 1.73 9.86
N ASN A 312 -0.95 1.79 11.14
CA ASN A 312 -2.12 2.58 11.54
C ASN A 312 -1.77 4.07 11.66
N LEU A 313 -1.97 4.82 10.56
CA LEU A 313 -1.58 6.23 10.42
C LEU A 313 -2.29 7.19 11.39
N LYS A 314 -3.43 6.79 11.97
CA LYS A 314 -4.14 7.58 13.01
C LYS A 314 -3.33 7.68 14.32
N LYS A 315 -2.38 6.77 14.54
CA LYS A 315 -1.51 6.76 15.73
C LYS A 315 -0.17 7.48 15.54
N VAL A 316 0.12 7.95 14.31
CA VAL A 316 1.38 8.60 13.94
C VAL A 316 1.26 10.12 14.00
N SER A 317 2.18 10.75 14.76
CA SER A 317 2.40 12.20 14.76
C SER A 317 3.79 12.48 14.17
N SER A 318 3.84 13.20 13.05
CA SER A 318 5.09 13.64 12.43
C SER A 318 5.03 15.08 11.94
N THR A 319 6.20 15.71 11.76
CA THR A 319 6.28 17.05 11.14
C THR A 319 6.11 16.97 9.63
N ILE A 320 6.68 15.91 9.02
CA ILE A 320 6.50 15.56 7.62
C ILE A 320 5.98 14.15 7.53
N PHE A 321 5.07 13.93 6.61
CA PHE A 321 4.49 12.63 6.31
C PHE A 321 4.53 12.40 4.80
N LEU A 322 5.22 11.35 4.37
CA LEU A 322 5.30 10.89 2.98
C LEU A 322 4.69 9.50 2.92
N SER A 323 3.64 9.29 2.12
CA SER A 323 3.10 7.96 1.89
C SER A 323 2.56 7.83 0.48
N ASP A 324 2.60 6.63 -0.08
CA ASP A 324 2.00 6.32 -1.38
C ASP A 324 0.47 6.26 -1.30
N SER A 325 -0.05 5.92 -0.11
CA SER A 325 -1.48 5.91 0.19
C SER A 325 -1.89 7.26 0.81
N ASP A 326 -2.32 8.20 -0.03
CA ASP A 326 -2.83 9.52 0.34
C ASP A 326 -4.08 9.40 1.26
N THR A 327 -3.87 9.27 2.57
CA THR A 327 -4.95 9.00 3.56
C THR A 327 -5.09 10.05 4.66
N LYS A 328 -4.34 11.16 4.61
CA LYS A 328 -4.64 12.34 5.44
C LYS A 328 -5.05 13.48 4.53
N GLU A 329 -6.23 14.04 4.76
CA GLU A 329 -6.81 15.21 4.06
C GLU A 329 -5.88 16.44 3.96
N ASP A 330 -4.78 16.44 4.72
CA ASP A 330 -3.76 17.50 4.79
C ASP A 330 -2.37 17.10 4.23
N THR A 331 -2.20 15.97 3.50
CA THR A 331 -0.93 15.71 2.82
C THR A 331 -0.75 16.72 1.68
N ILE A 332 0.00 17.77 2.01
CA ILE A 332 0.65 18.69 1.09
C ILE A 332 1.26 17.87 -0.05
N GLU A 333 0.90 18.19 -1.31
CA GLU A 333 1.59 17.65 -2.49
C GLU A 333 3.07 18.05 -2.39
N TYR A 334 3.91 17.13 -1.90
CA TYR A 334 5.35 17.31 -1.89
C TYR A 334 5.86 17.04 -3.32
N ASP A 335 6.63 17.98 -3.87
CA ASP A 335 7.34 17.80 -5.15
C ASP A 335 8.77 17.26 -4.91
N ILE A 336 9.53 16.96 -5.96
CA ILE A 336 10.95 16.55 -5.82
C ILE A 336 11.78 17.60 -5.04
N LYS A 337 11.43 18.89 -5.13
CA LYS A 337 12.11 19.95 -4.35
C LYS A 337 11.89 19.75 -2.86
N SER A 338 10.73 19.24 -2.47
CA SER A 338 10.40 18.91 -1.09
C SER A 338 11.26 17.77 -0.56
N ILE A 339 11.46 16.67 -1.31
CA ILE A 339 12.37 15.58 -0.91
C ILE A 339 13.80 16.11 -0.71
N LYS A 340 14.29 16.95 -1.63
CA LYS A 340 15.62 17.59 -1.53
C LYS A 340 15.78 18.49 -0.30
N ASN A 341 14.69 19.04 0.20
CA ASN A 341 14.69 19.84 1.43
C ASN A 341 14.62 18.97 2.69
N VAL A 342 14.05 17.75 2.59
CA VAL A 342 13.91 16.82 3.72
C VAL A 342 15.15 15.95 3.91
N PHE A 343 15.62 15.31 2.84
CA PHE A 343 16.69 14.31 2.88
C PHE A 343 18.01 14.89 2.40
N LYS A 344 19.13 14.34 2.90
CA LYS A 344 20.47 14.70 2.42
C LYS A 344 20.62 14.30 0.96
N SER A 345 21.32 15.09 0.17
CA SER A 345 21.48 14.84 -1.27
C SER A 345 22.12 13.49 -1.63
N LYS A 346 22.88 12.87 -0.72
CA LYS A 346 23.49 11.55 -0.93
C LYS A 346 22.48 10.42 -0.94
N VAL A 347 21.43 10.51 -0.13
CA VAL A 347 20.41 9.46 0.01
C VAL A 347 19.23 9.65 -0.95
N ILE A 348 19.39 10.54 -1.92
CA ILE A 348 18.40 10.83 -2.94
C ILE A 348 18.95 10.25 -4.24
N ASN A 349 18.16 9.39 -4.89
CA ASN A 349 18.49 8.85 -6.21
C ASN A 349 18.44 9.98 -7.24
N ALA A 350 19.58 10.66 -7.46
CA ALA A 350 19.66 11.84 -8.31
C ALA A 350 19.58 11.53 -9.81
N ASN A 351 19.67 10.24 -10.20
CA ASN A 351 19.89 9.81 -11.60
C ASN A 351 18.92 8.74 -12.13
N GLU A 352 17.98 8.20 -11.35
CA GLU A 352 17.19 7.02 -11.78
C GLU A 352 15.67 7.19 -11.72
N ALA A 353 15.21 8.42 -11.50
CA ALA A 353 13.81 8.75 -11.76
C ALA A 353 13.75 10.17 -12.31
N SER A 354 13.39 10.32 -13.59
CA SER A 354 12.68 11.53 -13.97
C SER A 354 11.42 11.62 -13.11
N GLU A 355 10.80 12.79 -12.98
CA GLU A 355 9.46 12.87 -12.36
C GLU A 355 8.43 11.91 -13.05
N GLU A 356 8.81 11.28 -14.17
CA GLU A 356 8.03 10.58 -15.17
C GLU A 356 7.94 9.05 -14.97
N GLU A 357 8.60 8.43 -13.98
CA GLU A 357 8.59 6.95 -13.82
C GLU A 357 8.15 6.43 -12.43
N VAL A 358 7.62 7.28 -11.55
CA VAL A 358 7.53 6.96 -10.11
C VAL A 358 6.11 6.76 -9.60
N PHE A 359 5.81 5.53 -9.16
CA PHE A 359 4.57 5.14 -8.45
C PHE A 359 4.67 5.26 -6.92
N SER A 360 5.88 5.31 -6.36
CA SER A 360 6.14 5.25 -4.91
C SER A 360 7.33 6.12 -4.48
N TRP A 361 7.28 6.72 -3.27
CA TRP A 361 8.38 7.56 -2.74
C TRP A 361 9.71 6.82 -2.65
N GLU A 362 9.71 5.48 -2.62
CA GLU A 362 10.92 4.67 -2.54
C GLU A 362 11.87 4.93 -3.71
N ASN A 363 11.33 5.18 -4.91
CA ASN A 363 12.12 5.36 -6.12
C ASN A 363 13.01 6.61 -6.04
N PHE A 364 12.68 7.57 -5.16
CA PHE A 364 13.48 8.77 -4.93
C PHE A 364 14.55 8.61 -3.84
N LEU A 365 14.50 7.54 -3.05
CA LEU A 365 15.30 7.35 -1.86
C LEU A 365 16.26 6.17 -2.03
N ASP A 366 17.55 6.39 -1.77
CA ASP A 366 18.55 5.33 -1.81
C ASP A 366 18.61 4.62 -0.46
N ARG A 367 17.95 3.46 -0.36
CA ARG A 367 17.96 2.64 0.87
C ARG A 367 19.36 2.26 1.31
N ASP A 368 20.19 1.86 0.35
CA ASP A 368 21.50 1.32 0.60
C ASP A 368 22.41 2.41 1.15
N GLU A 369 22.40 3.60 0.55
CA GLU A 369 23.15 4.76 1.04
C GLU A 369 22.59 5.25 2.38
N MET A 370 21.27 5.24 2.60
CA MET A 370 20.70 5.54 3.92
C MET A 370 21.27 4.60 4.98
N ILE A 371 21.23 3.29 4.74
CA ILE A 371 21.76 2.29 5.66
C ILE A 371 23.26 2.50 5.91
N GLU A 372 24.05 2.82 4.89
CA GLU A 372 25.49 3.10 5.07
C GLU A 372 25.77 4.38 5.86
N LEU A 373 24.91 5.39 5.81
CA LEU A 373 24.98 6.56 6.69
C LEU A 373 24.57 6.21 8.12
N LEU A 374 23.50 5.43 8.30
CA LEU A 374 23.02 5.01 9.61
C LEU A 374 24.03 4.11 10.35
N LYS A 375 24.77 3.25 9.64
CA LYS A 375 25.90 2.48 10.19
C LYS A 375 27.02 3.38 10.74
N LYS A 376 27.22 4.56 10.14
CA LYS A 376 28.19 5.58 10.58
C LYS A 376 27.61 6.57 11.59
N GLU A 377 26.38 6.33 12.05
CA GLU A 377 25.63 7.22 12.94
C GLU A 377 25.42 8.65 12.37
N GLU A 378 25.40 8.77 11.05
CA GLU A 378 25.12 10.02 10.36
C GLU A 378 23.61 10.18 10.11
N SER A 379 23.09 11.40 10.30
CA SER A 379 21.69 11.72 9.97
C SER A 379 21.42 11.55 8.46
N ILE A 380 20.24 11.06 8.10
CA ILE A 380 19.77 10.94 6.70
C ILE A 380 18.92 12.13 6.24
N ILE A 381 18.54 13.02 7.17
CA ILE A 381 17.74 14.22 6.90
C ILE A 381 18.60 15.50 6.96
N ASN A 382 18.09 16.60 6.40
CA ASN A 382 18.73 17.91 6.50
C ASN A 382 18.50 18.57 7.88
N ASP A 383 19.45 19.41 8.29
CA ASP A 383 19.41 20.12 9.58
C ASP A 383 18.21 21.08 9.69
N VAL A 384 17.85 21.73 8.58
CA VAL A 384 16.70 22.64 8.46
C VAL A 384 15.70 22.04 7.49
N ILE A 385 14.46 21.87 7.96
CA ILE A 385 13.34 21.41 7.14
C ILE A 385 12.35 22.57 7.03
N GLU A 386 12.22 23.18 5.85
CA GLU A 386 11.17 24.17 5.58
C GLU A 386 9.86 23.46 5.28
N ALA A 387 8.87 23.58 6.18
CA ALA A 387 7.54 23.04 5.97
C ALA A 387 6.81 23.87 4.89
N VAL A 388 6.79 23.39 3.65
CA VAL A 388 5.99 24.00 2.58
C VAL A 388 4.54 23.56 2.81
N SER A 389 3.60 24.49 3.05
CA SER A 389 2.16 24.21 3.05
C SER A 389 1.50 24.88 1.86
N ILE A 390 0.33 24.42 1.40
CA ILE A 390 -0.44 25.01 0.28
C ILE A 390 -0.73 26.51 0.53
N VAL A 391 -0.84 26.92 1.79
CA VAL A 391 -1.00 28.32 2.19
C VAL A 391 0.19 29.17 1.75
N ASN A 392 1.42 28.62 1.79
CA ASN A 392 2.63 29.32 1.36
C ASN A 392 2.67 29.51 -0.17
N LEU A 393 2.24 28.53 -0.97
CA LEU A 393 2.26 28.63 -2.45
C LEU A 393 1.30 29.71 -2.97
N ARG A 394 0.09 29.80 -2.39
CA ARG A 394 -0.87 30.84 -2.76
C ARG A 394 -0.36 32.23 -2.37
N GLU A 395 0.20 32.37 -1.17
CA GLU A 395 0.76 33.64 -0.71
C GLU A 395 1.99 34.07 -1.53
N GLU A 396 2.85 33.13 -1.92
CA GLU A 396 3.99 33.39 -2.79
C GLU A 396 3.58 33.81 -4.20
N ALA A 397 2.65 33.08 -4.83
CA ALA A 397 2.14 33.46 -6.14
C ALA A 397 1.47 34.85 -6.12
N LEU A 398 0.82 35.22 -5.01
CA LEU A 398 0.23 36.55 -4.85
C LEU A 398 1.28 37.67 -4.69
N LYS A 399 2.53 37.37 -4.31
CA LYS A 399 3.62 38.38 -4.28
C LYS A 399 4.06 38.81 -5.68
N GLU A 400 3.84 37.98 -6.69
CA GLU A 400 4.18 38.26 -8.09
C GLU A 400 3.12 39.12 -8.81
N VAL A 401 1.96 39.35 -8.18
CA VAL A 401 0.89 40.17 -8.77
C VAL A 401 1.30 41.65 -8.77
N GLU A 402 1.53 42.18 -9.96
CA GLU A 402 1.88 43.59 -10.15
C GLU A 402 0.72 44.54 -9.81
N THR A 403 1.03 45.67 -9.19
CA THR A 403 0.06 46.75 -8.97
C THR A 403 -0.09 47.62 -10.24
N ILE A 404 -1.22 47.48 -10.94
CA ILE A 404 -1.45 48.07 -12.27
C ILE A 404 -2.33 49.33 -12.19
N PHE A 405 -3.24 49.40 -11.22
CA PHE A 405 -4.14 50.55 -11.05
C PHE A 405 -3.55 51.55 -10.07
N LYS A 406 -3.55 52.82 -10.47
CA LYS A 406 -3.07 53.94 -9.65
C LYS A 406 -4.26 54.78 -9.21
N ASN A 407 -4.12 55.47 -8.08
CA ASN A 407 -5.16 56.33 -7.50
C ASN A 407 -6.48 55.59 -7.31
N LYS A 408 -6.45 54.44 -6.62
CA LYS A 408 -7.63 53.55 -6.44
C LYS A 408 -8.72 54.18 -5.57
N THR A 409 -8.36 55.14 -4.72
CA THR A 409 -9.25 55.84 -3.80
C THR A 409 -9.72 57.17 -4.36
N PHE A 410 -10.91 57.60 -3.95
CA PHE A 410 -11.49 58.90 -4.28
C PHE A 410 -12.29 59.40 -3.08
N SER A 411 -12.19 60.67 -2.76
CA SER A 411 -12.86 61.31 -1.62
C SER A 411 -13.93 62.33 -2.04
N ASN A 412 -13.97 62.66 -3.33
CA ASN A 412 -14.87 63.65 -3.91
C ASN A 412 -15.23 63.29 -5.36
N GLN A 413 -16.25 63.97 -5.89
CA GLN A 413 -16.76 63.76 -7.24
C GLN A 413 -15.67 63.86 -8.31
N THR A 414 -14.79 64.86 -8.25
CA THR A 414 -13.73 65.06 -9.24
C THR A 414 -12.71 63.91 -9.24
N GLU A 415 -12.37 63.38 -8.07
CA GLU A 415 -11.47 62.22 -7.96
C GLU A 415 -12.12 60.94 -8.51
N PHE A 416 -13.43 60.74 -8.30
CA PHE A 416 -14.18 59.62 -8.87
C PHE A 416 -14.31 59.75 -10.39
N GLU A 417 -14.67 60.93 -10.89
CA GLU A 417 -14.78 61.22 -12.32
C GLU A 417 -13.48 60.91 -13.09
N ASN A 418 -12.33 61.12 -12.44
CA ASN A 418 -11.01 60.81 -12.98
C ASN A 418 -10.64 59.31 -12.97
N GLN A 419 -11.47 58.43 -12.39
CA GLN A 419 -11.28 56.96 -12.41
C GLN A 419 -11.54 56.33 -13.79
N TRP A 420 -11.98 57.11 -14.79
CA TRP A 420 -12.30 56.60 -16.13
C TRP A 420 -11.15 55.83 -16.80
N ARG A 421 -9.89 56.13 -16.46
CA ARG A 421 -8.71 55.38 -16.96
C ARG A 421 -8.61 53.98 -16.36
N ASN A 422 -8.92 53.83 -15.07
CA ASN A 422 -8.98 52.54 -14.40
C ASN A 422 -10.16 51.72 -14.94
N PHE A 423 -11.31 52.38 -15.17
CA PHE A 423 -12.45 51.78 -15.86
C PHE A 423 -12.09 51.27 -17.27
N ASP A 424 -11.47 52.09 -18.12
CA ASP A 424 -11.06 51.67 -19.47
C ASP A 424 -10.14 50.45 -19.45
N LYS A 425 -9.20 50.40 -18.50
CA LYS A 425 -8.30 49.24 -18.31
C LYS A 425 -9.07 47.97 -17.94
N ILE A 426 -10.01 48.04 -16.98
CA ILE A 426 -10.85 46.87 -16.64
C ILE A 426 -11.63 46.40 -17.87
N ILE A 427 -12.25 47.33 -18.61
CA ILE A 427 -13.02 47.03 -19.83
C ILE A 427 -12.13 46.43 -20.94
N GLU A 428 -10.89 46.89 -21.07
CA GLU A 428 -9.95 46.38 -22.06
C GLU A 428 -9.60 44.91 -21.83
N PHE A 429 -9.39 44.49 -20.58
CA PHE A 429 -9.03 43.10 -20.23
C PHE A 429 -10.24 42.17 -20.17
N SER A 430 -11.34 42.57 -19.50
CA SER A 430 -12.54 41.73 -19.34
C SER A 430 -13.19 41.33 -20.67
N VAL A 431 -13.20 42.23 -21.65
CA VAL A 431 -13.89 42.02 -22.93
C VAL A 431 -13.02 41.31 -23.97
N GLN A 432 -11.80 40.88 -23.62
CA GLN A 432 -11.01 40.02 -24.50
C GLN A 432 -11.66 38.66 -24.73
N GLN A 433 -12.63 38.26 -23.90
CA GLN A 433 -13.32 36.98 -24.01
C GLN A 433 -14.68 37.07 -24.71
N LYS A 434 -15.54 38.02 -24.30
CA LYS A 434 -16.94 38.19 -24.76
C LYS A 434 -17.40 39.66 -24.64
N GLU A 435 -18.40 40.10 -25.41
CA GLU A 435 -18.97 41.48 -25.34
C GLU A 435 -19.56 41.84 -23.96
N THR A 436 -19.93 40.83 -23.16
CA THR A 436 -20.41 40.94 -21.78
C THR A 436 -19.75 39.86 -20.94
N ASP A 437 -19.19 40.24 -19.80
CA ASP A 437 -18.54 39.35 -18.84
C ASP A 437 -19.24 39.45 -17.48
N SER A 438 -19.71 38.33 -16.95
CA SER A 438 -20.46 38.26 -15.68
C SER A 438 -19.55 37.82 -14.54
N PHE A 439 -19.61 38.49 -13.39
CA PHE A 439 -18.79 38.16 -12.23
C PHE A 439 -19.63 37.92 -10.99
N GLU A 440 -19.08 37.15 -10.07
CA GLU A 440 -19.63 36.96 -8.73
C GLU A 440 -18.48 36.75 -7.75
N TRP A 441 -18.44 37.50 -6.65
CA TRP A 441 -17.52 37.23 -5.55
C TRP A 441 -18.09 37.74 -4.23
N GLY A 442 -17.97 36.95 -3.17
CA GLY A 442 -18.55 37.30 -1.87
C GLY A 442 -20.05 37.59 -2.00
N GLN A 443 -20.45 38.85 -1.82
CA GLN A 443 -21.83 39.33 -1.93
C GLN A 443 -22.13 40.06 -3.25
N TYR A 444 -21.16 40.22 -4.14
CA TYR A 444 -21.34 40.99 -5.37
C TYR A 444 -21.71 40.07 -6.52
N GLU A 445 -22.79 40.37 -7.23
CA GLU A 445 -23.13 39.74 -8.50
C GLU A 445 -23.26 40.83 -9.57
N GLY A 446 -22.68 40.66 -10.76
CA GLY A 446 -22.69 41.75 -11.72
C GLY A 446 -22.19 41.40 -13.12
N TYR A 447 -22.20 42.42 -13.98
CA TYR A 447 -21.79 42.32 -15.37
C TYR A 447 -21.02 43.54 -15.84
N ILE A 448 -19.97 43.26 -16.62
CA ILE A 448 -19.15 44.21 -17.34
C ILE A 448 -19.54 44.15 -18.81
N VAL A 449 -19.95 45.27 -19.41
CA VAL A 449 -20.46 45.32 -20.78
C VAL A 449 -19.70 46.34 -21.61
N LYS A 450 -19.30 45.97 -22.83
CA LYS A 450 -18.70 46.90 -23.82
C LYS A 450 -19.52 46.90 -25.10
N LYS A 451 -20.14 48.06 -25.40
CA LYS A 451 -20.94 48.31 -26.60
C LYS A 451 -21.96 47.20 -26.91
N SER A 452 -23.00 47.11 -26.09
CA SER A 452 -24.19 46.31 -26.42
C SER A 452 -24.71 46.61 -27.83
N SER A 453 -25.01 45.56 -28.60
CA SER A 453 -25.63 45.60 -29.94
C SER A 453 -26.98 46.34 -29.99
N LYS A 454 -27.64 46.56 -28.84
CA LYS A 454 -28.90 47.32 -28.73
C LYS A 454 -28.71 48.80 -28.38
N ASN A 455 -27.72 49.17 -27.54
CA ASN A 455 -27.67 50.50 -26.91
C ASN A 455 -26.34 51.28 -27.01
N LYS A 456 -25.27 50.76 -27.65
CA LYS A 456 -23.97 51.46 -27.82
C LYS A 456 -23.32 52.00 -26.51
N MET A 457 -23.62 51.42 -25.35
CA MET A 457 -23.09 51.86 -24.04
C MET A 457 -22.11 50.85 -23.46
N THR A 458 -21.11 51.34 -22.72
CA THR A 458 -20.13 50.55 -21.93
C THR A 458 -20.32 50.87 -20.46
N PHE A 459 -20.51 49.88 -19.61
CA PHE A 459 -20.83 50.08 -18.19
C PHE A 459 -20.47 48.84 -17.34
N ILE A 460 -20.43 49.04 -16.02
CA ILE A 460 -20.32 48.00 -14.99
C ILE A 460 -21.58 48.09 -14.14
N SER A 461 -22.30 46.98 -13.99
CA SER A 461 -23.46 46.86 -13.10
C SER A 461 -23.16 45.84 -12.03
N VAL A 462 -23.51 46.13 -10.78
CA VAL A 462 -23.40 45.20 -9.67
C VAL A 462 -24.67 45.27 -8.83
N ASP A 463 -25.21 44.10 -8.52
CA ASP A 463 -26.32 43.85 -7.61
C ASP A 463 -25.78 43.22 -6.32
N PHE A 464 -26.40 43.57 -5.20
CA PHE A 464 -26.09 43.08 -3.87
C PHE A 464 -27.29 42.31 -3.29
N PRO A 465 -27.09 41.40 -2.31
CA PRO A 465 -28.13 40.45 -1.88
C PRO A 465 -29.36 41.13 -1.28
N GLU A 466 -29.20 42.29 -0.66
CA GLU A 466 -30.31 43.09 -0.10
C GLU A 466 -31.12 43.87 -1.16
N GLY A 467 -30.83 43.70 -2.46
CA GLY A 467 -31.53 44.40 -3.54
C GLY A 467 -31.00 45.79 -3.86
N PHE A 468 -29.85 46.15 -3.29
CA PHE A 468 -29.08 47.36 -3.61
C PHE A 468 -28.25 47.14 -4.88
N SER A 469 -28.07 48.17 -5.72
CA SER A 469 -27.24 48.04 -6.94
C SER A 469 -26.46 49.31 -7.27
N PHE A 470 -25.28 49.15 -7.89
CA PHE A 470 -24.56 50.22 -8.55
C PHE A 470 -24.52 50.03 -10.07
N PHE A 471 -24.60 51.15 -10.79
CA PHE A 471 -24.38 51.24 -12.23
C PHE A 471 -23.31 52.29 -12.51
N ILE A 472 -22.18 51.89 -13.09
CA ILE A 472 -21.01 52.74 -13.33
C ILE A 472 -20.76 52.82 -14.84
N GLN A 473 -20.65 54.04 -15.37
CA GLN A 473 -20.45 54.25 -16.80
C GLN A 473 -19.49 55.41 -17.08
N LYS A 474 -18.71 55.26 -18.16
CA LYS A 474 -17.90 56.33 -18.74
C LYS A 474 -18.74 57.19 -19.71
N LYS A 475 -18.73 58.51 -19.51
CA LYS A 475 -19.38 59.50 -20.38
C LYS A 475 -18.35 60.43 -21.04
N GLU A 476 -18.71 60.95 -22.20
CA GLU A 476 -17.99 62.02 -22.89
C GLU A 476 -18.58 63.37 -22.48
N THR A 477 -17.72 64.36 -22.27
CA THR A 477 -18.16 65.73 -21.96
C THR A 477 -18.69 66.38 -23.25
N GLU A 478 -19.94 66.82 -23.29
CA GLU A 478 -20.41 67.62 -24.43
C GLU A 478 -19.75 69.01 -24.40
N PRO A 479 -19.10 69.47 -25.49
CA PRO A 479 -18.56 70.82 -25.53
C PRO A 479 -19.68 71.85 -25.52
N LEU A 480 -19.54 72.91 -24.72
CA LEU A 480 -20.49 74.02 -24.63
C LEU A 480 -20.35 74.92 -25.88
N GLY A 481 -20.90 74.46 -27.00
CA GLY A 481 -21.12 75.27 -28.20
C GLY A 481 -20.23 74.96 -29.41
N PHE A 482 -20.70 75.39 -30.58
CA PHE A 482 -20.13 75.09 -31.91
C PHE A 482 -18.67 75.53 -32.07
N LEU A 483 -18.26 76.62 -31.42
CA LEU A 483 -16.89 77.16 -31.49
C LEU A 483 -15.88 76.39 -30.61
N GLU A 484 -16.32 75.76 -29.52
CA GLU A 484 -15.45 74.91 -28.68
C GLU A 484 -15.20 73.55 -29.33
N LYS A 485 -16.20 72.98 -30.03
CA LYS A 485 -16.08 71.77 -30.86
C LYS A 485 -14.98 71.86 -31.93
N LEU A 486 -14.66 73.05 -32.42
CA LEU A 486 -13.60 73.28 -33.42
C LEU A 486 -12.20 73.48 -32.82
N LYS A 487 -12.08 73.78 -31.52
CA LYS A 487 -10.80 74.03 -30.83
C LYS A 487 -10.28 72.83 -30.03
N LEU A 488 -11.17 71.99 -29.51
CA LEU A 488 -10.80 70.78 -28.76
C LEU A 488 -10.42 69.65 -29.72
N LYS A 489 -9.12 69.33 -29.82
CA LYS A 489 -8.62 68.15 -30.56
C LYS A 489 -8.80 66.83 -29.80
N SER A 490 -9.31 66.85 -28.57
CA SER A 490 -9.54 65.67 -27.75
C SER A 490 -10.80 65.80 -26.91
N SER A 491 -11.68 64.80 -27.01
CA SER A 491 -12.80 64.58 -26.10
C SER A 491 -12.31 64.40 -24.66
N THR A 492 -12.89 65.11 -23.70
CA THR A 492 -12.71 64.83 -22.27
C THR A 492 -13.73 63.80 -21.81
N PHE A 493 -13.30 62.83 -21.00
CA PHE A 493 -14.13 61.76 -20.46
C PHE A 493 -14.19 61.82 -18.93
N TYR A 494 -15.29 61.37 -18.36
CA TYR A 494 -15.46 61.21 -16.92
C TYR A 494 -16.25 59.95 -16.60
N LEU A 495 -16.05 59.43 -15.38
CA LEU A 495 -16.82 58.32 -14.83
C LEU A 495 -17.98 58.85 -13.98
N PHE A 496 -19.15 58.25 -14.09
CA PHE A 496 -20.26 58.53 -13.17
C PHE A 496 -20.87 57.22 -12.67
N ALA A 497 -21.49 57.28 -11.50
CA ALA A 497 -22.16 56.16 -10.86
C ALA A 497 -23.60 56.54 -10.52
N MET A 498 -24.49 55.56 -10.65
CA MET A 498 -25.85 55.60 -10.14
C MET A 498 -26.06 54.45 -9.16
N TYR A 499 -27.01 54.61 -8.24
CA TYR A 499 -27.39 53.57 -7.30
C TYR A 499 -28.90 53.41 -7.22
N ARG A 500 -29.37 52.25 -6.77
CA ARG A 500 -30.76 52.02 -6.35
C ARG A 500 -30.76 51.26 -5.02
N ASN A 501 -31.70 51.57 -4.14
CA ASN A 501 -31.80 50.97 -2.79
C ASN A 501 -32.64 49.69 -2.73
N HIS A 502 -33.47 49.44 -3.74
CA HIS A 502 -34.31 48.24 -3.88
C HIS A 502 -34.52 47.98 -5.39
N PRO A 503 -34.78 46.74 -5.84
CA PRO A 503 -34.93 46.43 -7.26
C PRO A 503 -35.99 47.25 -7.99
N ASP A 504 -37.06 47.63 -7.29
CA ASP A 504 -38.18 48.44 -7.80
C ASP A 504 -37.94 49.97 -7.79
N ALA A 505 -36.83 50.43 -7.18
CA ALA A 505 -36.50 51.85 -7.13
C ALA A 505 -35.85 52.34 -8.43
N SER A 506 -36.06 53.61 -8.77
CA SER A 506 -35.35 54.26 -9.87
C SER A 506 -33.89 54.50 -9.51
N TYR A 507 -33.00 54.47 -10.50
CA TYR A 507 -31.59 54.81 -10.30
C TYR A 507 -31.43 56.30 -10.00
N GLU A 508 -30.65 56.61 -8.97
CA GLU A 508 -30.26 57.95 -8.57
C GLU A 508 -28.77 58.18 -8.80
N TYR A 509 -28.39 59.37 -9.22
CA TYR A 509 -26.98 59.73 -9.41
C TYR A 509 -26.28 59.93 -8.07
N VAL A 510 -25.13 59.26 -7.89
CA VAL A 510 -24.36 59.34 -6.62
C VAL A 510 -23.88 60.77 -6.35
N TYR A 511 -23.44 61.50 -7.39
CA TYR A 511 -22.77 62.81 -7.23
C TYR A 511 -23.55 64.03 -7.76
N GLU A 512 -24.64 63.87 -8.53
CA GLU A 512 -25.39 65.05 -9.03
C GLU A 512 -26.15 65.79 -7.91
N ASN A 513 -26.55 65.08 -6.84
CA ASN A 513 -27.21 65.63 -5.65
C ASN A 513 -26.44 65.27 -4.36
N ILE A 514 -25.12 65.54 -4.32
CA ILE A 514 -24.26 65.13 -3.20
C ILE A 514 -24.74 65.55 -1.79
N ASN A 515 -25.51 66.63 -1.68
CA ASN A 515 -26.10 67.08 -0.41
C ASN A 515 -27.31 66.25 0.06
N GLN A 516 -27.83 65.37 -0.80
CA GLN A 516 -28.97 64.48 -0.55
C GLN A 516 -28.56 62.99 -0.59
N THR A 517 -27.43 62.65 -1.23
CA THR A 517 -26.87 61.29 -1.22
C THR A 517 -26.33 60.95 0.18
N PRO A 518 -26.78 59.86 0.82
CA PRO A 518 -26.22 59.42 2.10
C PRO A 518 -24.72 59.10 1.98
N ILE A 519 -23.92 59.51 2.96
CA ILE A 519 -22.46 59.32 2.93
C ILE A 519 -22.05 57.84 2.83
N GLU A 520 -22.86 56.95 3.42
CA GLU A 520 -22.72 55.49 3.38
C GLU A 520 -22.71 54.95 1.93
N ILE A 521 -23.43 55.59 1.00
CA ILE A 521 -23.44 55.18 -0.42
C ILE A 521 -22.11 55.49 -1.10
N ILE A 522 -21.50 56.62 -0.76
CA ILE A 522 -20.20 57.04 -1.30
C ILE A 522 -19.10 56.13 -0.75
N GLU A 523 -19.12 55.86 0.56
CA GLU A 523 -18.18 54.93 1.21
C GLU A 523 -18.30 53.52 0.61
N ARG A 524 -19.54 53.03 0.43
CA ARG A 524 -19.81 51.72 -0.19
C ARG A 524 -19.33 51.64 -1.63
N LEU A 525 -19.50 52.69 -2.42
CA LEU A 525 -18.98 52.77 -3.80
C LEU A 525 -17.46 52.72 -3.81
N GLN A 526 -16.78 53.39 -2.87
CA GLN A 526 -15.33 53.38 -2.77
C GLN A 526 -14.78 52.01 -2.37
N VAL A 527 -15.40 51.35 -1.39
CA VAL A 527 -15.03 49.98 -0.97
C VAL A 527 -15.17 49.02 -2.15
N PHE A 528 -16.33 49.00 -2.79
CA PHE A 528 -16.57 48.15 -3.97
C PHE A 528 -15.57 48.44 -5.09
N TRP A 529 -15.33 49.71 -5.44
CA TRP A 529 -14.42 50.08 -6.51
C TRP A 529 -12.98 49.63 -6.21
N ASN A 530 -12.52 49.77 -4.97
CA ASN A 530 -11.19 49.32 -4.59
C ASN A 530 -11.06 47.79 -4.67
N GLU A 531 -12.04 47.06 -4.14
CA GLU A 531 -12.07 45.59 -4.21
C GLU A 531 -12.11 45.09 -5.67
N LEU A 532 -12.90 45.72 -6.53
CA LEU A 532 -12.95 45.41 -7.95
C LEU A 532 -11.58 45.62 -8.62
N LEU A 533 -10.88 46.72 -8.31
CA LEU A 533 -9.54 46.99 -8.88
C LEU A 533 -8.49 45.99 -8.39
N GLU A 534 -8.49 45.63 -7.11
CA GLU A 534 -7.59 44.62 -6.55
C GLU A 534 -7.85 43.23 -7.13
N ARG A 535 -9.12 42.85 -7.30
CA ARG A 535 -9.49 41.60 -7.97
C ARG A 535 -9.10 41.63 -9.45
N ALA A 536 -9.27 42.76 -10.13
CA ALA A 536 -8.85 42.94 -11.51
C ALA A 536 -7.32 42.82 -11.67
N GLU A 537 -6.49 43.24 -10.71
CA GLU A 537 -5.03 43.03 -10.77
C GLU A 537 -4.67 41.55 -10.78
N LYS A 538 -5.24 40.77 -9.84
CA LYS A 538 -5.06 39.32 -9.78
C LYS A 538 -5.54 38.65 -11.06
N ALA A 539 -6.72 39.06 -11.56
CA ALA A 539 -7.29 38.58 -12.80
C ALA A 539 -6.38 38.85 -14.01
N ILE A 540 -5.86 40.08 -14.17
CA ILE A 540 -4.93 40.42 -15.26
C ILE A 540 -3.70 39.53 -15.21
N HIS A 541 -3.09 39.37 -14.03
CA HIS A 541 -1.89 38.57 -13.85
C HIS A 541 -2.12 37.10 -14.25
N PHE A 542 -3.08 36.41 -13.62
CA PHE A 542 -3.31 34.98 -13.88
C PHE A 542 -3.91 34.71 -15.26
N PHE A 543 -4.69 35.64 -15.82
CA PHE A 543 -5.18 35.53 -17.19
C PHE A 543 -4.05 35.65 -18.22
N ASN A 544 -3.10 36.57 -18.02
CA ASN A 544 -1.93 36.67 -18.87
C ASN A 544 -1.04 35.43 -18.74
N LEU A 545 -0.80 34.94 -17.51
CA LEU A 545 -0.05 33.70 -17.28
C LEU A 545 -0.71 32.50 -17.98
N PHE A 546 -2.04 32.40 -17.92
CA PHE A 546 -2.81 31.43 -18.70
C PHE A 546 -2.54 31.54 -20.21
N LYS A 547 -2.59 32.73 -20.78
CA LYS A 547 -2.35 32.94 -22.21
C LYS A 547 -0.92 32.62 -22.63
N ASP A 548 0.05 32.87 -21.75
CA ASP A 548 1.47 32.66 -22.03
C ASP A 548 1.85 31.18 -21.91
N THR A 549 1.26 30.46 -20.96
CA THR A 549 1.52 29.04 -20.66
C THR A 549 0.71 28.11 -21.57
N VAL A 550 -0.58 28.38 -21.78
CA VAL A 550 -1.51 27.48 -22.47
C VAL A 550 -1.66 27.94 -23.91
N ARG A 551 -0.77 27.44 -24.78
CA ARG A 551 -0.70 27.85 -26.18
C ARG A 551 -1.42 26.86 -27.09
N LEU A 552 -2.05 27.37 -28.15
CA LEU A 552 -2.71 26.55 -29.18
C LEU A 552 -1.76 25.49 -29.76
N LYS A 553 -0.49 25.86 -29.96
CA LYS A 553 0.53 24.94 -30.47
C LYS A 553 0.71 23.71 -29.57
N ASN A 554 0.79 23.91 -28.25
CA ASN A 554 0.97 22.82 -27.28
C ASN A 554 -0.23 21.87 -27.31
N ILE A 555 -1.45 22.42 -27.32
CA ILE A 555 -2.68 21.62 -27.44
C ILE A 555 -2.68 20.79 -28.74
N GLN A 556 -2.27 21.39 -29.86
CA GLN A 556 -2.15 20.69 -31.14
C GLN A 556 -1.04 19.63 -31.16
N GLU A 557 0.02 19.81 -30.38
CA GLU A 557 1.11 18.83 -30.23
C GLU A 557 0.63 17.64 -29.38
N TYR A 558 0.01 17.88 -28.23
CA TYR A 558 -0.59 16.84 -27.38
C TYR A 558 -1.56 15.96 -28.15
N LEU A 559 -2.45 16.57 -28.92
CA LEU A 559 -3.43 15.82 -29.72
C LEU A 559 -2.79 14.98 -30.83
N LYS A 560 -1.51 15.11 -31.14
CA LYS A 560 -0.79 14.30 -32.14
C LYS A 560 0.01 13.14 -31.54
N TYR A 561 0.07 13.03 -30.21
CA TYR A 561 0.81 11.95 -29.57
C TYR A 561 0.31 10.58 -30.03
N PRO A 562 1.20 9.62 -30.31
CA PRO A 562 0.83 8.25 -30.69
C PRO A 562 -0.26 7.65 -29.81
N VAL A 563 -0.12 7.73 -28.49
CA VAL A 563 -1.12 7.17 -27.56
C VAL A 563 -2.51 7.80 -27.72
N ILE A 564 -2.60 9.09 -28.04
CA ILE A 564 -3.87 9.77 -28.35
C ILE A 564 -4.41 9.39 -29.73
N GLN A 565 -3.53 9.13 -30.69
CA GLN A 565 -3.95 8.72 -32.03
C GLN A 565 -4.51 7.29 -32.04
N HIS A 566 -3.98 6.41 -31.18
CA HIS A 566 -4.24 4.97 -31.20
C HIS A 566 -5.12 4.48 -30.04
N LYS A 567 -4.80 4.85 -28.79
CA LYS A 567 -5.48 4.39 -27.56
C LYS A 567 -6.63 5.33 -27.17
N TYR A 568 -6.34 6.62 -26.94
CA TYR A 568 -7.32 7.61 -26.47
C TYR A 568 -7.93 8.46 -27.60
N ASN A 569 -8.51 7.75 -28.55
CA ASN A 569 -8.77 8.30 -29.88
C ASN A 569 -10.26 8.64 -30.12
N ASP A 570 -11.14 8.36 -29.17
CA ASP A 570 -12.58 8.66 -29.26
C ASP A 570 -13.11 9.32 -27.99
N TYR A 571 -13.43 10.62 -28.09
CA TYR A 571 -13.84 11.45 -26.95
C TYR A 571 -15.17 11.04 -26.31
N TRP A 572 -16.01 10.31 -27.04
CA TRP A 572 -17.35 9.92 -26.59
C TRP A 572 -17.43 8.46 -26.11
N ASP A 573 -16.34 7.71 -26.24
CA ASP A 573 -16.20 6.33 -25.78
C ASP A 573 -15.54 6.35 -24.41
N ASN A 574 -16.19 5.78 -23.39
CA ASN A 574 -15.71 5.82 -22.01
C ASN A 574 -14.33 5.17 -21.83
N ASP A 575 -13.99 4.19 -22.68
CA ASP A 575 -12.71 3.49 -22.60
C ASP A 575 -11.61 4.18 -23.42
N LYS A 576 -11.97 5.17 -24.26
CA LYS A 576 -11.04 5.80 -25.22
C LYS A 576 -11.03 7.32 -25.18
N HIS A 577 -11.75 7.94 -24.23
CA HIS A 577 -11.86 9.39 -24.16
C HIS A 577 -10.71 10.08 -23.45
N GLY A 578 -9.86 9.32 -22.74
CA GLY A 578 -8.89 9.85 -21.81
C GLY A 578 -8.35 8.81 -20.85
N PHE A 579 -7.53 9.24 -19.89
CA PHE A 579 -6.92 8.39 -18.88
C PHE A 579 -6.74 9.13 -17.55
N TRP A 580 -6.57 8.37 -16.47
CA TRP A 580 -6.30 8.87 -15.14
C TRP A 580 -4.80 8.94 -14.88
N GLY A 581 -4.34 10.08 -14.35
CA GLY A 581 -3.00 10.25 -13.81
C GLY A 581 -3.10 10.68 -12.34
N GLY A 582 -3.01 9.70 -11.43
CA GLY A 582 -3.38 9.89 -10.03
C GLY A 582 -4.83 10.37 -9.89
N LYS A 583 -5.06 11.42 -9.10
CA LYS A 583 -6.39 12.05 -8.91
C LYS A 583 -6.86 12.95 -10.07
N TYR A 584 -6.08 13.05 -11.15
CA TYR A 584 -6.39 13.89 -12.30
C TYR A 584 -6.88 13.06 -13.48
N PHE A 585 -7.89 13.55 -14.18
CA PHE A 585 -8.43 12.90 -15.37
C PHE A 585 -8.20 13.73 -16.63
N PHE A 586 -7.55 13.16 -17.65
CA PHE A 586 -7.20 13.88 -18.87
C PHE A 586 -8.04 13.40 -20.05
N LYS A 587 -8.85 14.27 -20.65
CA LYS A 587 -9.69 13.94 -21.83
C LYS A 587 -9.25 14.68 -23.09
N PHE A 588 -9.37 14.02 -24.25
CA PHE A 588 -8.85 14.52 -25.53
C PHE A 588 -9.85 14.41 -26.69
N ASN A 589 -10.21 15.53 -27.31
CA ASN A 589 -11.05 15.56 -28.52
C ASN A 589 -10.23 15.94 -29.76
N ARG A 590 -10.21 15.06 -30.77
CA ARG A 590 -9.46 15.24 -32.03
C ARG A 590 -10.28 15.98 -33.08
N GLU A 591 -9.63 16.84 -33.87
CA GLU A 591 -10.26 17.68 -34.92
C GLU A 591 -11.01 16.91 -36.05
N ARG A 592 -10.96 15.57 -36.08
CA ARG A 592 -11.60 14.74 -37.12
C ARG A 592 -13.08 14.43 -36.85
N GLN A 593 -13.59 14.66 -35.65
CA GLN A 593 -15.00 14.44 -35.31
C GLN A 593 -15.79 15.77 -35.42
N ARG A 594 -16.63 15.91 -36.46
CA ARG A 594 -17.72 16.91 -36.56
C ARG A 594 -17.37 18.42 -36.43
N GLN A 595 -16.27 18.90 -37.04
CA GLN A 595 -15.97 20.35 -37.17
C GLN A 595 -15.85 21.14 -35.84
N GLU A 596 -15.50 20.47 -34.74
CA GLU A 596 -15.09 21.12 -33.50
C GLU A 596 -13.56 21.18 -33.42
N SER A 597 -13.07 22.34 -32.97
CA SER A 597 -11.66 22.58 -32.65
C SER A 597 -11.19 21.61 -31.56
N GLY A 598 -9.97 21.08 -31.67
CA GLY A 598 -9.43 20.14 -30.68
C GLY A 598 -9.56 20.65 -29.23
N VAL A 599 -9.96 19.76 -28.32
CA VAL A 599 -10.22 20.09 -26.90
C VAL A 599 -9.36 19.21 -26.02
N VAL A 600 -8.76 19.82 -24.99
CA VAL A 600 -8.18 19.08 -23.86
C VAL A 600 -8.94 19.45 -22.60
N ALA A 601 -9.27 18.45 -21.80
CA ALA A 601 -9.91 18.64 -20.50
C ALA A 601 -9.05 18.03 -19.38
N ILE A 602 -8.98 18.73 -18.25
CA ILE A 602 -8.31 18.27 -17.04
C ILE A 602 -9.35 18.26 -15.90
N GLY A 603 -9.66 17.06 -15.45
CA GLY A 603 -10.53 16.76 -14.33
C GLY A 603 -9.75 16.51 -13.04
N LYS A 604 -10.36 16.77 -11.89
CA LYS A 604 -9.87 16.33 -10.58
C LYS A 604 -11.04 15.90 -9.70
N GLU A 605 -10.91 14.73 -9.11
CA GLU A 605 -11.91 14.16 -8.19
C GLU A 605 -12.11 15.04 -6.93
N ARG A 606 -13.33 15.05 -6.40
CA ARG A 606 -13.70 15.63 -5.10
C ARG A 606 -14.13 14.50 -4.15
N LYS A 607 -13.28 14.16 -3.17
CA LYS A 607 -13.57 13.14 -2.14
C LYS A 607 -14.41 13.64 -0.95
N SER A 608 -15.09 14.79 -1.05
CA SER A 608 -15.79 15.42 0.10
C SER A 608 -17.23 14.93 0.31
N SER A 609 -17.68 13.92 -0.43
CA SER A 609 -19.05 13.38 -0.37
C SER A 609 -19.06 11.89 -0.72
N ASP A 610 -20.08 11.19 -0.23
CA ASP A 610 -20.36 9.77 -0.53
C ASP A 610 -20.72 9.52 -2.01
N GLU A 611 -20.87 10.57 -2.82
CA GLU A 611 -21.12 10.52 -4.25
C GLU A 611 -19.93 11.05 -5.07
N PHE A 612 -19.56 10.35 -6.15
CA PHE A 612 -18.45 10.68 -7.05
C PHE A 612 -18.69 11.99 -7.84
N ASP A 613 -17.94 13.05 -7.51
CA ASP A 613 -17.90 14.32 -8.27
C ASP A 613 -16.50 14.61 -8.81
N ILE A 614 -16.42 15.07 -10.05
CA ILE A 614 -15.20 15.52 -10.71
C ILE A 614 -15.36 16.96 -11.19
N ARG A 615 -14.38 17.79 -10.84
CA ARG A 615 -14.26 19.16 -11.35
C ARG A 615 -13.42 19.16 -12.60
N VAL A 616 -13.95 19.69 -13.70
CA VAL A 616 -13.30 19.61 -15.00
C VAL A 616 -13.11 21.00 -15.61
N TYR A 617 -11.86 21.29 -15.98
CA TYR A 617 -11.50 22.43 -16.80
C TYR A 617 -11.34 22.00 -18.25
N TYR A 618 -11.92 22.75 -19.19
CA TYR A 618 -11.77 22.51 -20.63
C TYR A 618 -11.08 23.71 -21.29
N VAL A 619 -10.12 23.41 -22.16
CA VAL A 619 -9.46 24.41 -23.01
C VAL A 619 -10.03 24.29 -24.42
N LYS A 620 -10.75 25.32 -24.88
CA LYS A 620 -11.43 25.35 -26.19
C LYS A 620 -11.05 26.58 -27.00
N LEU A 621 -11.09 26.49 -28.34
CA LEU A 621 -10.90 27.65 -29.23
C LEU A 621 -12.07 28.64 -29.14
N ASN A 622 -11.76 29.93 -28.99
CA ASN A 622 -12.75 30.99 -28.95
C ASN A 622 -13.19 31.38 -30.38
N LYS A 623 -14.30 30.80 -30.86
CA LYS A 623 -14.86 31.10 -32.20
C LYS A 623 -15.53 32.49 -32.30
N ALA A 624 -15.79 33.21 -31.20
CA ALA A 624 -16.64 34.40 -31.17
C ALA A 624 -15.89 35.74 -31.28
N ALA A 625 -14.64 35.83 -30.80
CA ALA A 625 -13.88 37.08 -30.73
C ALA A 625 -12.54 37.07 -31.48
N ASN A 626 -11.83 35.93 -31.48
CA ASN A 626 -10.55 35.76 -32.17
C ASN A 626 -10.30 34.26 -32.42
N PRO A 627 -10.36 33.77 -33.67
CA PRO A 627 -10.27 32.34 -33.99
C PRO A 627 -8.93 31.67 -33.60
N SER A 628 -7.96 32.43 -33.10
CA SER A 628 -6.65 31.96 -32.64
C SER A 628 -6.49 31.93 -31.11
N ALA A 629 -7.48 32.39 -30.33
CA ALA A 629 -7.38 32.52 -28.87
C ALA A 629 -8.07 31.35 -28.15
N LEU A 630 -7.43 30.80 -27.10
CA LEU A 630 -8.00 29.76 -26.24
C LEU A 630 -8.83 30.39 -25.11
N SER A 631 -9.86 29.68 -24.68
CA SER A 631 -10.69 30.06 -23.53
C SER A 631 -10.82 28.90 -22.57
N LEU A 632 -10.77 29.22 -21.28
CA LEU A 632 -10.94 28.27 -20.19
C LEU A 632 -12.42 28.13 -19.87
N TYR A 633 -12.90 26.90 -19.82
CA TYR A 633 -14.24 26.55 -19.38
C TYR A 633 -14.15 25.70 -18.13
N TYR A 634 -15.17 25.75 -17.29
CA TYR A 634 -15.25 24.96 -16.06
C TYR A 634 -16.63 24.31 -15.95
N CYS A 635 -16.65 23.10 -15.41
CA CYS A 635 -17.85 22.32 -15.11
C CYS A 635 -17.59 21.44 -13.87
N SER A 636 -18.63 21.18 -13.07
CA SER A 636 -18.65 20.02 -12.14
C SER A 636 -19.43 18.89 -12.79
N SER A 637 -19.12 17.62 -12.49
CA SER A 637 -19.88 16.49 -13.03
C SER A 637 -21.23 16.30 -12.35
N GLN A 638 -21.40 16.83 -11.14
CA GLN A 638 -22.68 16.79 -10.44
C GLN A 638 -23.34 18.17 -10.31
N SER A 639 -24.62 18.27 -10.71
CA SER A 639 -25.43 19.47 -10.49
C SER A 639 -25.87 19.56 -9.03
N GLY A 640 -25.68 20.71 -8.39
CA GLY A 640 -26.19 20.99 -7.04
C GLY A 640 -25.31 20.58 -5.86
N PHE A 641 -24.24 19.79 -6.06
CA PHE A 641 -23.31 19.38 -4.97
C PHE A 641 -22.23 20.42 -4.67
N ALA A 642 -21.79 21.17 -5.68
CA ALA A 642 -20.90 22.29 -5.47
C ALA A 642 -21.70 23.50 -4.98
N THR A 643 -21.23 24.20 -3.95
CA THR A 643 -21.60 25.61 -3.71
C THR A 643 -20.96 26.53 -4.77
N ASP A 644 -20.94 26.12 -6.04
CA ASP A 644 -20.43 26.90 -7.16
C ASP A 644 -21.44 26.92 -8.32
N ARG A 645 -21.49 28.07 -9.01
CA ARG A 645 -22.50 28.44 -10.02
C ARG A 645 -22.40 27.73 -11.38
N PHE A 646 -21.55 26.70 -11.49
CA PHE A 646 -21.11 26.12 -12.77
C PHE A 646 -21.66 24.70 -13.02
N SER A 647 -22.68 24.31 -12.26
CA SER A 647 -23.18 22.94 -12.06
C SER A 647 -23.94 22.30 -13.24
N GLU A 648 -24.26 23.01 -14.32
CA GLU A 648 -25.20 22.47 -15.33
C GLU A 648 -24.76 22.58 -16.80
N PHE A 649 -23.75 23.40 -17.11
CA PHE A 649 -23.24 23.55 -18.48
C PHE A 649 -21.76 23.96 -18.43
N SER A 650 -20.90 23.43 -19.31
CA SER A 650 -19.53 23.92 -19.50
C SER A 650 -19.54 25.44 -19.80
N LYS A 651 -19.41 26.27 -18.77
CA LYS A 651 -19.42 27.75 -18.88
C LYS A 651 -18.00 28.25 -19.04
N ILE A 652 -17.85 29.37 -19.75
CA ILE A 652 -16.55 30.07 -19.80
C ILE A 652 -16.23 30.55 -18.37
N VAL A 653 -14.96 30.47 -17.98
CA VAL A 653 -14.48 31.10 -16.74
C VAL A 653 -14.45 32.61 -16.96
N PRO A 654 -15.20 33.41 -16.18
CA PRO A 654 -15.18 34.87 -16.30
C PRO A 654 -13.82 35.46 -15.97
N PHE A 655 -13.49 36.60 -16.58
CA PHE A 655 -12.16 37.18 -16.41
C PHE A 655 -11.83 37.51 -14.95
N LEU A 656 -12.82 37.99 -14.18
CA LEU A 656 -12.62 38.31 -12.76
C LEU A 656 -12.50 37.09 -11.84
N ASP A 657 -12.74 35.86 -12.32
CA ASP A 657 -12.58 34.63 -11.54
C ASP A 657 -11.14 34.11 -11.58
N TRP A 658 -10.22 34.95 -11.11
CA TRP A 658 -8.79 34.68 -11.07
C TRP A 658 -8.43 33.38 -10.33
N GLU A 659 -9.22 32.96 -9.33
CA GLU A 659 -9.00 31.73 -8.56
C GLU A 659 -9.11 30.48 -9.44
N LYS A 660 -10.03 30.48 -10.40
CA LYS A 660 -10.20 29.38 -11.36
C LYS A 660 -9.03 29.32 -12.35
N TYR A 661 -8.51 30.47 -12.78
CA TYR A 661 -7.28 30.54 -13.56
C TYR A 661 -6.06 30.05 -12.78
N PHE A 662 -5.92 30.49 -11.53
CA PHE A 662 -4.84 30.07 -10.64
C PHE A 662 -4.87 28.55 -10.41
N GLU A 663 -6.03 27.98 -10.08
CA GLU A 663 -6.21 26.54 -9.90
C GLU A 663 -5.86 25.76 -11.18
N PHE A 664 -6.41 26.16 -12.32
CA PHE A 664 -6.11 25.51 -13.59
C PHE A 664 -4.61 25.57 -13.93
N LEU A 665 -3.93 26.68 -13.63
CA LEU A 665 -2.49 26.83 -13.86
C LEU A 665 -1.64 25.90 -12.99
N GLN A 666 -2.15 25.42 -11.86
CA GLN A 666 -1.49 24.37 -11.07
C GLN A 666 -1.70 22.98 -11.69
N TRP A 667 -2.84 22.74 -12.35
CA TRP A 667 -3.17 21.43 -12.92
C TRP A 667 -2.58 21.25 -14.31
N TYR A 668 -2.47 22.31 -15.10
CA TYR A 668 -2.02 22.25 -16.49
C TYR A 668 -0.62 21.60 -16.69
N PRO A 669 0.41 21.88 -15.86
CA PRO A 669 1.70 21.19 -15.98
C PRO A 669 1.61 19.67 -15.80
N LYS A 670 0.60 19.17 -15.07
CA LYS A 670 0.39 17.73 -14.87
C LYS A 670 -0.03 17.03 -16.16
N LEU A 671 -0.75 17.72 -17.07
CA LEU A 671 -1.12 17.16 -18.36
C LEU A 671 0.10 16.76 -19.18
N ASP A 672 1.07 17.68 -19.32
CA ASP A 672 2.31 17.44 -20.08
C ASP A 672 3.06 16.23 -19.51
N LYS A 673 3.24 16.22 -18.19
CA LYS A 673 3.87 15.14 -17.44
C LYS A 673 3.19 13.80 -17.70
N TYR A 674 1.93 13.64 -17.31
CA TYR A 674 1.22 12.35 -17.38
C TYR A 674 1.02 11.88 -18.83
N LEU A 675 0.83 12.80 -19.78
CA LEU A 675 0.70 12.43 -21.20
C LEU A 675 2.02 11.91 -21.79
N ASN A 676 3.17 12.44 -21.36
CA ASN A 676 4.48 11.92 -21.79
C ASN A 676 4.71 10.49 -21.29
N ILE A 677 4.41 10.21 -20.01
CA ILE A 677 4.52 8.87 -19.40
C ILE A 677 3.68 7.88 -20.19
N GLU A 678 2.38 8.14 -20.24
CA GLU A 678 1.41 7.29 -20.91
C GLU A 678 1.76 7.04 -22.39
N ASN A 679 2.40 8.02 -23.04
CA ASN A 679 2.86 7.87 -24.41
C ASN A 679 4.16 7.09 -24.55
N ASN A 680 5.09 7.22 -23.61
CA ASN A 680 6.32 6.43 -23.58
C ASN A 680 6.01 4.97 -23.28
N ASP A 681 5.17 4.69 -22.29
CA ASP A 681 4.68 3.33 -21.98
C ASP A 681 4.06 2.69 -23.22
N PHE A 682 3.17 3.43 -23.89
CA PHE A 682 2.56 2.98 -25.15
C PHE A 682 3.61 2.71 -26.26
N LEU A 683 4.64 3.54 -26.38
CA LEU A 683 5.71 3.35 -27.38
C LEU A 683 6.64 2.18 -27.03
N GLU A 684 6.93 1.99 -25.75
CA GLU A 684 7.72 0.87 -25.24
C GLU A 684 6.96 -0.44 -25.40
N GLU A 685 5.67 -0.48 -25.07
CA GLU A 685 4.79 -1.60 -25.40
C GLU A 685 4.82 -1.91 -26.90
N GLU A 686 4.72 -0.90 -27.77
CA GLU A 686 4.85 -1.09 -29.21
C GLU A 686 6.24 -1.58 -29.65
N GLU A 687 7.34 -1.09 -29.06
CA GLU A 687 8.71 -1.52 -29.36
C GLU A 687 9.00 -2.92 -28.83
N ASN A 688 8.56 -3.26 -27.62
CA ASN A 688 8.64 -4.60 -27.05
C ASN A 688 7.82 -5.58 -27.90
N LEU A 689 6.65 -5.17 -28.39
CA LEU A 689 5.87 -5.97 -29.33
C LEU A 689 6.63 -6.15 -30.65
N LYS A 690 7.26 -5.10 -31.20
CA LYS A 690 8.06 -5.17 -32.44
C LYS A 690 9.35 -5.98 -32.26
N GLY A 691 10.03 -5.85 -31.13
CA GLY A 691 11.22 -6.60 -30.74
C GLY A 691 10.89 -8.07 -30.55
N SER A 692 9.79 -8.36 -29.85
CA SER A 692 9.18 -9.68 -29.76
C SER A 692 8.84 -10.22 -31.15
N ILE A 693 8.28 -9.43 -32.07
CA ILE A 693 8.00 -9.85 -33.46
C ILE A 693 9.28 -10.12 -34.26
N ALA A 694 10.34 -9.31 -34.12
CA ALA A 694 11.62 -9.54 -34.79
C ALA A 694 12.34 -10.79 -34.27
N ILE A 695 12.24 -11.04 -32.97
CA ILE A 695 12.58 -12.31 -32.28
C ILE A 695 11.75 -13.45 -32.90
N ARG A 696 10.42 -13.32 -32.99
CA ARG A 696 9.49 -14.31 -33.61
C ARG A 696 9.91 -14.68 -35.04
N GLU A 697 10.30 -13.71 -35.87
CA GLU A 697 10.75 -13.95 -37.26
C GLU A 697 12.14 -14.59 -37.38
N GLY A 698 12.99 -14.43 -36.36
CA GLY A 698 14.27 -15.12 -36.22
C GLY A 698 14.11 -16.59 -35.83
N TYR A 699 13.24 -16.88 -34.85
CA TYR A 699 13.06 -18.23 -34.28
C TYR A 699 12.17 -19.15 -35.11
N ALA A 700 11.24 -18.62 -35.91
CA ALA A 700 10.48 -19.42 -36.88
C ALA A 700 11.37 -20.13 -37.94
N LYS A 701 12.67 -19.78 -38.00
CA LYS A 701 13.65 -20.33 -38.94
C LYS A 701 14.65 -21.31 -38.32
N GLN A 702 14.61 -21.57 -37.01
CA GLN A 702 15.47 -22.56 -36.34
C GLN A 702 14.75 -23.91 -36.18
N GLU A 703 15.37 -24.99 -36.65
CA GLU A 703 14.92 -26.36 -36.41
C GLU A 703 15.51 -26.87 -35.07
N PHE A 704 14.66 -27.10 -34.08
CA PHE A 704 15.04 -27.71 -32.81
C PHE A 704 15.00 -29.24 -32.94
N THR A 705 16.03 -29.92 -32.42
CA THR A 705 16.09 -31.38 -32.43
C THR A 705 15.40 -31.93 -31.19
N LYS A 706 14.35 -32.74 -31.37
CA LYS A 706 13.66 -33.38 -30.24
C LYS A 706 14.62 -34.33 -29.51
N PRO A 707 14.67 -34.32 -28.16
CA PRO A 707 15.53 -35.24 -27.41
C PRO A 707 15.09 -36.70 -27.59
N LEU A 708 13.79 -36.93 -27.72
CA LEU A 708 13.15 -38.22 -27.97
C LEU A 708 11.91 -38.01 -28.85
N GLU A 709 11.43 -39.07 -29.50
CA GLU A 709 10.13 -39.03 -30.21
C GLU A 709 8.95 -39.21 -29.26
N ASN A 710 9.11 -40.04 -28.24
CA ASN A 710 8.07 -40.35 -27.26
C ASN A 710 8.69 -40.47 -25.87
N VAL A 711 7.90 -40.18 -24.84
CA VAL A 711 8.27 -40.29 -23.44
C VAL A 711 7.10 -40.81 -22.61
N GLN A 712 7.39 -41.50 -21.51
CA GLN A 712 6.38 -41.90 -20.55
C GLN A 712 6.36 -40.90 -19.39
N PHE A 713 5.20 -40.34 -19.07
CA PHE A 713 5.01 -39.40 -17.98
C PHE A 713 3.69 -39.69 -17.25
N CYS A 714 3.70 -39.76 -15.92
CA CYS A 714 2.53 -40.13 -15.10
C CYS A 714 1.76 -41.37 -15.60
N GLY A 715 2.49 -42.38 -16.11
CA GLY A 715 1.91 -43.62 -16.65
C GLY A 715 1.33 -43.51 -18.07
N ILE A 716 1.34 -42.33 -18.67
CA ILE A 716 0.83 -42.05 -20.03
C ILE A 716 2.01 -41.95 -21.01
N ASN A 717 1.83 -42.50 -22.21
CA ASN A 717 2.80 -42.34 -23.29
C ASN A 717 2.47 -41.08 -24.09
N PHE A 718 3.41 -40.14 -24.11
CA PHE A 718 3.32 -38.89 -24.85
C PHE A 718 4.27 -38.90 -26.04
N LYS A 719 3.83 -38.25 -27.12
CA LYS A 719 4.70 -37.83 -28.21
C LYS A 719 5.28 -36.46 -27.88
N ILE A 720 6.58 -36.27 -28.08
CA ILE A 720 7.22 -34.96 -27.93
C ILE A 720 6.95 -34.17 -29.22
N VAL A 721 6.31 -33.01 -29.10
CA VAL A 721 5.99 -32.15 -30.23
C VAL A 721 6.60 -30.76 -30.08
N THR A 722 7.08 -30.22 -31.20
CA THR A 722 7.63 -28.87 -31.23
C THR A 722 6.53 -27.84 -31.09
N ARG A 723 6.88 -26.59 -30.79
CA ARG A 723 5.94 -25.45 -30.77
C ARG A 723 5.15 -25.33 -32.09
N GLN A 724 5.83 -25.48 -33.23
CA GLN A 724 5.21 -25.43 -34.56
C GLN A 724 4.20 -26.56 -34.80
N GLU A 725 4.50 -27.76 -34.30
CA GLU A 725 3.54 -28.87 -34.34
C GLU A 725 2.38 -28.58 -33.40
N ALA A 726 2.64 -28.12 -32.16
CA ALA A 726 1.65 -27.81 -31.13
C ALA A 726 0.58 -26.81 -31.61
N GLU A 727 1.01 -25.79 -32.37
CA GLU A 727 0.15 -24.76 -33.00
C GLU A 727 -1.07 -25.36 -33.72
N MET A 728 -0.92 -26.54 -34.34
CA MET A 728 -2.00 -27.22 -35.06
C MET A 728 -3.20 -27.58 -34.18
N TRP A 729 -2.97 -27.81 -32.89
CA TRP A 729 -4.00 -28.21 -31.94
C TRP A 729 -4.46 -27.06 -31.05
N ILE A 730 -3.55 -26.18 -30.65
CA ILE A 730 -3.83 -25.17 -29.62
C ILE A 730 -3.90 -23.72 -30.13
N GLY A 731 -3.32 -23.42 -31.31
CA GLY A 731 -3.22 -22.05 -31.82
C GLY A 731 -4.57 -21.40 -32.20
N ASN A 732 -5.62 -22.21 -32.42
CA ASN A 732 -6.97 -21.71 -32.71
C ASN A 732 -7.91 -21.73 -31.49
N LEU A 733 -7.42 -22.12 -30.31
CA LEU A 733 -8.23 -22.12 -29.11
C LEU A 733 -8.48 -20.69 -28.66
N THR A 734 -9.73 -20.40 -28.32
CA THR A 734 -10.15 -19.07 -27.90
C THR A 734 -10.93 -19.10 -26.60
N ASP A 735 -10.83 -18.03 -25.82
CA ASP A 735 -11.66 -17.80 -24.63
C ASP A 735 -13.14 -17.58 -25.02
N PHE A 736 -13.99 -17.20 -24.08
CA PHE A 736 -15.40 -16.89 -24.38
C PHE A 736 -15.60 -15.56 -25.13
N GLY A 737 -14.60 -14.66 -25.09
CA GLY A 737 -14.53 -13.41 -25.84
C GLY A 737 -13.99 -13.54 -27.27
N ARG A 738 -13.59 -14.75 -27.69
CA ARG A 738 -12.93 -15.06 -28.97
C ARG A 738 -11.48 -14.57 -29.06
N ASN A 739 -10.84 -14.27 -27.95
CA ASN A 739 -9.41 -13.97 -27.91
C ASN A 739 -8.62 -15.29 -27.92
N PRO A 740 -7.48 -15.37 -28.64
CA PRO A 740 -6.59 -16.53 -28.57
C PRO A 740 -6.15 -16.82 -27.13
N ILE A 741 -6.17 -18.09 -26.72
CA ILE A 741 -5.74 -18.50 -25.38
C ILE A 741 -4.23 -18.65 -25.31
N TYR A 742 -3.66 -19.36 -26.29
CA TYR A 742 -2.24 -19.72 -26.31
C TYR A 742 -1.53 -19.06 -27.47
N ASP A 743 -0.34 -18.53 -27.20
CA ASP A 743 0.68 -18.25 -28.19
C ASP A 743 1.82 -19.27 -27.94
N VAL A 744 1.95 -20.27 -28.82
CA VAL A 744 2.97 -21.33 -28.64
C VAL A 744 4.41 -20.80 -28.70
N HIS A 745 4.60 -19.54 -29.11
CA HIS A 745 5.88 -18.85 -29.11
C HIS A 745 6.07 -17.93 -27.89
N HIS A 746 5.02 -17.68 -27.11
CA HIS A 746 5.03 -16.78 -25.97
C HIS A 746 4.21 -17.37 -24.80
N MET A 747 4.79 -18.36 -24.12
CA MET A 747 4.23 -18.97 -22.91
C MET A 747 4.96 -18.48 -21.67
N ASN A 748 4.20 -18.16 -20.61
CA ASN A 748 4.72 -17.55 -19.38
C ASN A 748 5.20 -18.58 -18.35
N SER A 749 4.93 -19.88 -18.55
CA SER A 749 5.03 -20.94 -17.54
C SER A 749 6.43 -21.47 -17.23
N LEU A 750 7.49 -20.66 -17.22
CA LEU A 750 8.85 -21.18 -16.94
C LEU A 750 9.74 -20.18 -16.18
N ASP A 751 10.20 -20.53 -14.98
CA ASP A 751 11.25 -19.84 -14.20
C ASP A 751 12.67 -20.16 -14.70
N TYR A 752 12.86 -20.16 -16.03
CA TYR A 752 14.16 -20.42 -16.64
C TYR A 752 14.68 -19.22 -17.43
N ASP A 753 15.99 -19.16 -17.66
CA ASP A 753 16.61 -18.15 -18.51
C ASP A 753 16.01 -18.15 -19.92
N LEU A 754 16.16 -17.03 -20.62
CA LEU A 754 15.56 -16.82 -21.93
C LEU A 754 15.96 -17.92 -22.94
N GLU A 755 17.17 -18.48 -22.82
CA GLU A 755 17.68 -19.55 -23.69
C GLU A 755 16.98 -20.89 -23.43
N SER A 756 16.79 -21.27 -22.16
CA SER A 756 16.09 -22.50 -21.75
C SER A 756 14.60 -22.44 -22.06
N ARG A 757 13.98 -21.24 -21.98
CA ARG A 757 12.59 -21.03 -22.45
C ARG A 757 12.48 -21.32 -23.95
N LEU A 758 13.50 -21.02 -24.75
CA LEU A 758 13.45 -21.18 -26.22
C LEU A 758 13.49 -22.65 -26.68
N GLU A 759 14.02 -23.59 -25.88
CA GLU A 759 14.22 -24.99 -26.27
C GLU A 759 13.10 -25.96 -25.83
N GLY A 760 12.00 -25.46 -25.24
CA GLY A 760 10.93 -26.30 -24.70
C GLY A 760 10.03 -27.00 -25.74
N PHE A 761 9.40 -28.09 -25.32
CA PHE A 761 8.51 -28.95 -26.12
C PHE A 761 7.17 -29.18 -25.41
N PHE A 762 6.13 -29.51 -26.17
CA PHE A 762 4.86 -30.00 -25.61
C PHE A 762 4.81 -31.52 -25.60
N LEU A 763 4.04 -32.07 -24.66
CA LEU A 763 3.74 -33.49 -24.59
C LEU A 763 2.32 -33.75 -25.10
N LEU A 764 2.22 -34.47 -26.22
CA LEU A 764 0.96 -34.77 -26.89
C LEU A 764 0.52 -36.22 -26.64
N ALA A 765 -0.66 -36.40 -26.07
CA ALA A 765 -1.36 -37.67 -25.98
C ALA A 765 -2.46 -37.76 -27.05
N GLU A 766 -2.24 -38.61 -28.05
CA GLU A 766 -3.13 -38.74 -29.21
C GLU A 766 -4.36 -39.62 -28.95
N ASN A 767 -4.29 -40.53 -27.96
CA ASN A 767 -5.32 -41.51 -27.66
C ASN A 767 -6.02 -41.19 -26.33
N GLN A 768 -7.19 -41.81 -26.10
CA GLN A 768 -7.86 -41.74 -24.81
C GLN A 768 -6.93 -42.28 -23.70
N CYS A 769 -6.78 -41.50 -22.64
CA CYS A 769 -5.83 -41.77 -21.57
C CYS A 769 -6.54 -42.06 -20.24
N GLN A 770 -5.95 -42.92 -19.43
CA GLN A 770 -6.35 -43.15 -18.06
C GLN A 770 -5.11 -43.26 -17.17
N THR A 771 -5.11 -42.57 -16.04
CA THR A 771 -4.10 -42.69 -14.99
C THR A 771 -4.74 -42.51 -13.62
N ASP A 772 -4.03 -42.84 -12.55
CA ASP A 772 -4.50 -42.61 -11.19
C ASP A 772 -4.18 -41.19 -10.73
N VAL A 773 -2.95 -40.73 -10.97
CA VAL A 773 -2.42 -39.44 -10.53
C VAL A 773 -1.72 -38.80 -11.71
N PHE A 774 -1.95 -37.51 -11.91
CA PHE A 774 -1.25 -36.69 -12.88
C PHE A 774 -0.71 -35.44 -12.19
N GLU A 775 0.55 -35.52 -11.74
CA GLU A 775 1.27 -34.38 -11.19
C GLU A 775 2.04 -33.73 -12.34
N MET A 776 1.75 -32.47 -12.61
CA MET A 776 2.46 -31.70 -13.63
C MET A 776 3.90 -31.50 -13.19
N ASP A 777 4.79 -31.38 -14.17
CA ASP A 777 6.20 -31.06 -13.99
C ASP A 777 6.70 -30.45 -15.31
N VAL A 778 7.76 -29.67 -15.23
CA VAL A 778 8.45 -29.07 -16.38
C VAL A 778 9.61 -29.95 -16.85
N THR A 779 10.00 -30.97 -16.08
CA THR A 779 11.07 -31.92 -16.44
C THR A 779 10.66 -33.37 -16.24
N ILE A 780 11.47 -34.30 -16.75
CA ILE A 780 11.30 -35.75 -16.53
C ILE A 780 12.63 -36.31 -16.04
N GLU A 781 12.62 -36.95 -14.88
CA GLU A 781 13.82 -37.58 -14.32
C GLU A 781 14.43 -38.58 -15.33
N GLY A 782 15.71 -38.39 -15.65
CA GLY A 782 16.46 -39.24 -16.59
C GLY A 782 16.30 -38.89 -18.07
N VAL A 783 15.59 -37.82 -18.42
CA VAL A 783 15.51 -37.29 -19.79
C VAL A 783 16.20 -35.92 -19.88
N GLU A 784 17.45 -35.92 -20.35
CA GLU A 784 18.21 -34.68 -20.57
C GLU A 784 17.64 -33.87 -21.74
N ASN A 785 17.72 -32.54 -21.64
CA ASN A 785 17.31 -31.57 -22.67
C ASN A 785 15.83 -31.64 -23.07
N LEU A 786 14.95 -32.03 -22.13
CA LEU A 786 13.50 -31.93 -22.29
C LEU A 786 12.92 -30.97 -21.25
N ILE A 787 12.45 -29.81 -21.71
CA ILE A 787 11.65 -28.87 -20.93
C ILE A 787 10.21 -28.94 -21.45
N ILE A 788 9.26 -29.18 -20.56
CA ILE A 788 7.84 -29.34 -20.88
C ILE A 788 7.14 -27.98 -20.81
N LEU A 789 6.58 -27.54 -21.95
CA LEU A 789 5.80 -26.31 -22.09
C LEU A 789 4.29 -26.49 -21.86
N GLY A 790 3.82 -27.74 -21.75
CA GLY A 790 2.40 -28.03 -21.62
C GLY A 790 2.06 -29.45 -22.03
N PHE A 791 0.90 -29.90 -21.56
CA PHE A 791 0.36 -31.24 -21.81
C PHE A 791 -0.91 -31.14 -22.66
N ILE A 792 -0.91 -31.74 -23.85
CA ILE A 792 -2.03 -31.71 -24.80
C ILE A 792 -2.66 -33.10 -24.90
N PHE A 793 -3.96 -33.20 -24.60
CA PHE A 793 -4.75 -34.41 -24.74
C PHE A 793 -5.78 -34.24 -25.85
N MET A 794 -5.63 -35.00 -26.93
CA MET A 794 -6.55 -34.93 -28.09
C MET A 794 -7.89 -35.60 -27.83
N GLU A 795 -7.88 -36.64 -27.00
CA GLU A 795 -9.03 -37.46 -26.65
C GLU A 795 -9.37 -37.31 -25.16
N ASN A 796 -10.45 -37.95 -24.71
CA ASN A 796 -10.86 -37.89 -23.31
C ASN A 796 -9.75 -38.38 -22.37
N ILE A 797 -9.64 -37.77 -21.21
CA ILE A 797 -8.72 -38.20 -20.16
C ILE A 797 -9.48 -38.48 -18.86
N SER A 798 -9.16 -39.61 -18.24
CA SER A 798 -9.68 -40.01 -16.94
C SER A 798 -8.55 -40.14 -15.92
N ILE A 799 -8.63 -39.37 -14.84
CA ILE A 799 -7.67 -39.36 -13.74
C ILE A 799 -8.40 -39.83 -12.48
N THR A 800 -8.14 -41.04 -12.00
CA THR A 800 -9.01 -41.66 -10.98
C THR A 800 -8.86 -41.04 -9.59
N LYS A 801 -7.76 -40.32 -9.30
CA LYS A 801 -7.50 -39.68 -8.01
C LYS A 801 -7.26 -38.17 -8.12
N CYS A 802 -6.10 -37.73 -8.61
CA CYS A 802 -5.79 -36.31 -8.62
C CYS A 802 -5.02 -35.82 -9.85
N LEU A 803 -5.35 -34.60 -10.26
CA LEU A 803 -4.59 -33.76 -11.16
C LEU A 803 -4.01 -32.61 -10.33
N MET A 804 -2.70 -32.40 -10.36
CA MET A 804 -2.04 -31.37 -9.57
C MET A 804 -1.06 -30.55 -10.39
N ALA A 805 -1.18 -29.24 -10.27
CA ALA A 805 -0.17 -28.29 -10.67
C ALA A 805 1.12 -28.45 -9.86
N TYR A 806 2.23 -28.08 -10.48
CA TYR A 806 3.60 -28.27 -10.00
C TYR A 806 4.02 -27.15 -9.04
N ASP A 807 3.73 -25.92 -9.44
CA ASP A 807 4.17 -24.65 -8.86
C ASP A 807 3.08 -23.58 -9.05
N ASP A 808 2.92 -22.69 -8.07
CA ASP A 808 1.82 -21.73 -8.05
C ASP A 808 1.92 -20.63 -9.12
N ASP A 809 3.15 -20.32 -9.56
CA ASP A 809 3.45 -19.27 -10.53
C ASP A 809 3.74 -19.81 -11.94
N PHE A 810 4.38 -20.98 -12.02
CA PHE A 810 5.01 -21.45 -13.27
C PHE A 810 4.58 -22.83 -13.72
N SER A 811 3.46 -23.36 -13.21
CA SER A 811 2.93 -24.63 -13.70
C SER A 811 2.60 -24.61 -15.19
N PRO A 812 3.00 -25.64 -15.95
CA PRO A 812 2.68 -25.71 -17.36
C PRO A 812 1.18 -25.93 -17.60
N PRO A 813 0.63 -25.45 -18.74
CA PRO A 813 -0.78 -25.59 -19.04
C PRO A 813 -1.18 -27.05 -19.27
N PHE A 814 -2.35 -27.39 -18.72
CA PHE A 814 -3.04 -28.66 -18.94
C PHE A 814 -4.14 -28.44 -19.96
N ILE A 815 -4.04 -29.09 -21.11
CA ILE A 815 -4.88 -28.81 -22.29
C ILE A 815 -5.60 -30.09 -22.71
N ALA A 816 -6.83 -30.26 -22.25
CA ALA A 816 -7.73 -31.32 -22.73
C ALA A 816 -8.62 -30.77 -23.83
N LEU A 817 -8.49 -31.26 -25.07
CA LEU A 817 -9.32 -30.80 -26.18
C LEU A 817 -10.77 -31.33 -26.11
N LYS A 818 -11.00 -32.37 -25.29
CA LYS A 818 -12.32 -32.98 -25.05
C LYS A 818 -12.61 -33.03 -23.54
N ASN A 819 -13.16 -34.14 -23.05
CA ASN A 819 -13.65 -34.25 -21.68
C ASN A 819 -12.52 -34.62 -20.70
N LEU A 820 -12.56 -34.00 -19.51
CA LEU A 820 -11.74 -34.36 -18.36
C LEU A 820 -12.65 -34.96 -17.29
N THR A 821 -12.35 -36.19 -16.86
CA THR A 821 -12.94 -36.79 -15.66
C THR A 821 -11.84 -37.00 -14.63
N VAL A 822 -11.94 -36.34 -13.48
CA VAL A 822 -10.92 -36.37 -12.43
C VAL A 822 -11.56 -36.31 -11.06
N THR A 823 -11.12 -37.07 -10.07
CA THR A 823 -11.72 -36.95 -8.72
C THR A 823 -11.40 -35.58 -8.11
N ASN A 824 -10.11 -35.24 -7.99
CA ASN A 824 -9.65 -33.96 -7.42
C ASN A 824 -8.69 -33.23 -8.39
N ALA A 825 -8.95 -31.98 -8.73
CA ALA A 825 -8.11 -31.19 -9.64
C ALA A 825 -7.62 -29.90 -8.98
N TYR A 826 -6.31 -29.63 -9.04
CA TYR A 826 -5.67 -28.41 -8.56
C TYR A 826 -4.96 -27.70 -9.72
N PHE A 827 -5.28 -26.42 -9.93
CA PHE A 827 -4.83 -25.59 -11.05
C PHE A 827 -4.24 -24.26 -10.56
N CYS A 828 -3.07 -23.89 -11.08
CA CYS A 828 -2.36 -22.62 -10.85
C CYS A 828 -1.28 -22.43 -11.95
N GLY A 829 -0.60 -21.29 -11.99
CA GLY A 829 0.57 -21.00 -12.85
C GLY A 829 0.36 -20.64 -14.33
N ASP A 830 -0.60 -21.25 -15.05
CA ASP A 830 -0.92 -20.84 -16.44
C ASP A 830 -2.42 -21.01 -16.75
N LYS A 831 -2.82 -20.75 -18.00
CA LYS A 831 -4.17 -20.95 -18.51
C LYS A 831 -4.38 -22.43 -18.84
N HIS A 832 -5.20 -23.12 -18.05
CA HIS A 832 -5.62 -24.49 -18.29
C HIS A 832 -6.90 -24.52 -19.13
N TYR A 833 -7.02 -25.51 -20.02
CA TYR A 833 -8.10 -25.57 -20.99
C TYR A 833 -8.74 -26.95 -21.05
N ILE A 834 -10.07 -26.97 -20.99
CA ILE A 834 -10.91 -28.16 -21.17
C ILE A 834 -11.95 -27.83 -22.25
N GLY A 835 -11.80 -28.41 -23.43
CA GLY A 835 -12.67 -28.17 -24.58
C GLY A 835 -14.03 -28.84 -24.49
N GLY A 836 -14.16 -29.88 -23.66
CA GLY A 836 -15.40 -30.60 -23.40
C GLY A 836 -15.90 -30.42 -21.97
N ASP A 837 -16.53 -31.46 -21.45
CA ASP A 837 -17.09 -31.48 -20.09
C ASP A 837 -16.00 -31.74 -19.03
N LEU A 838 -16.12 -31.08 -17.89
CA LEU A 838 -15.34 -31.34 -16.67
C LEU A 838 -16.23 -32.08 -15.66
N VAL A 839 -15.82 -33.27 -15.25
CA VAL A 839 -16.47 -34.04 -14.18
C VAL A 839 -15.47 -34.28 -13.07
N CYS A 840 -15.78 -33.77 -11.87
CA CYS A 840 -14.95 -33.95 -10.69
C CYS A 840 -15.71 -33.98 -9.36
N ASP A 841 -15.03 -34.34 -8.29
CA ASP A 841 -15.50 -34.07 -6.93
C ASP A 841 -15.04 -32.66 -6.53
N ILE A 842 -13.74 -32.36 -6.66
CA ILE A 842 -13.19 -31.04 -6.35
C ILE A 842 -12.43 -30.49 -7.55
N VAL A 843 -12.71 -29.24 -7.90
CA VAL A 843 -11.82 -28.40 -8.71
C VAL A 843 -11.39 -27.20 -7.90
N TYR A 844 -10.08 -27.05 -7.71
CA TYR A 844 -9.46 -26.02 -6.92
C TYR A 844 -8.50 -25.21 -7.78
N GLY A 845 -8.84 -23.95 -8.03
CA GLY A 845 -7.95 -22.97 -8.61
C GLY A 845 -7.36 -22.09 -7.52
N PHE A 846 -6.04 -21.91 -7.54
CA PHE A 846 -5.31 -21.15 -6.55
C PHE A 846 -4.37 -20.15 -7.22
N TYR A 847 -4.26 -18.97 -6.60
CA TYR A 847 -3.37 -17.89 -6.98
C TYR A 847 -3.71 -17.21 -8.33
N ASN A 848 -3.31 -15.95 -8.49
CA ASN A 848 -3.69 -15.11 -9.64
C ASN A 848 -2.86 -15.35 -10.91
N HIS A 849 -1.82 -16.18 -10.84
CA HIS A 849 -1.00 -16.54 -11.99
C HIS A 849 -1.61 -17.66 -12.86
N GLY A 850 -2.77 -18.24 -12.49
CA GLY A 850 -3.48 -19.26 -13.29
C GLY A 850 -4.92 -18.92 -13.66
N GLU A 851 -5.41 -19.47 -14.77
CA GLU A 851 -6.83 -19.44 -15.14
C GLU A 851 -7.34 -20.82 -15.57
N LEU A 852 -8.60 -21.15 -15.31
CA LEU A 852 -9.24 -22.36 -15.83
C LEU A 852 -10.37 -22.02 -16.82
N ILE A 853 -10.28 -22.57 -18.04
CA ILE A 853 -11.31 -22.41 -19.07
C ILE A 853 -11.93 -23.77 -19.39
N VAL A 854 -13.23 -23.92 -19.10
CA VAL A 854 -14.02 -25.12 -19.43
C VAL A 854 -15.09 -24.74 -20.44
N LYS A 855 -15.00 -25.23 -21.69
CA LYS A 855 -15.97 -24.91 -22.74
C LYS A 855 -17.27 -25.69 -22.64
N GLY A 856 -17.24 -26.91 -22.11
CA GLY A 856 -18.42 -27.74 -21.87
C GLY A 856 -19.08 -27.49 -20.53
N ASN A 857 -19.80 -28.50 -20.03
CA ASN A 857 -20.46 -28.46 -18.74
C ASN A 857 -19.51 -28.89 -17.62
N THR A 858 -19.64 -28.23 -16.47
CA THR A 858 -18.96 -28.60 -15.23
C THR A 858 -19.92 -29.34 -14.32
N THR A 859 -19.51 -30.54 -13.89
CA THR A 859 -20.11 -31.30 -12.80
C THR A 859 -19.06 -31.44 -11.70
N ALA A 860 -19.32 -30.86 -10.53
CA ALA A 860 -18.39 -30.87 -9.39
C ALA A 860 -19.15 -31.12 -8.09
N ALA A 861 -18.56 -31.76 -7.08
CA ALA A 861 -19.10 -31.62 -5.73
C ALA A 861 -18.84 -30.18 -5.24
N VAL A 862 -17.61 -29.69 -5.39
CA VAL A 862 -17.20 -28.35 -4.97
C VAL A 862 -16.28 -27.69 -6.00
N ILE A 863 -16.53 -26.42 -6.28
CA ILE A 863 -15.61 -25.51 -6.98
C ILE A 863 -14.96 -24.60 -5.95
N MET A 864 -13.64 -24.50 -5.94
CA MET A 864 -12.88 -23.61 -5.08
C MET A 864 -12.04 -22.67 -5.94
N ALA A 865 -12.22 -21.37 -5.78
CA ALA A 865 -11.46 -20.35 -6.51
C ALA A 865 -10.85 -19.35 -5.51
N ALA A 866 -9.58 -19.55 -5.17
CA ALA A 866 -8.82 -18.65 -4.31
C ALA A 866 -7.88 -17.80 -5.17
N ASP A 867 -8.35 -16.61 -5.55
CA ASP A 867 -7.71 -15.67 -6.49
C ASP A 867 -7.39 -16.22 -7.90
N CYS A 868 -7.92 -17.39 -8.28
CA CYS A 868 -7.76 -17.97 -9.62
C CYS A 868 -9.06 -17.89 -10.42
N LYS A 869 -9.02 -17.25 -11.59
CA LYS A 869 -10.21 -17.05 -12.43
C LYS A 869 -10.63 -18.33 -13.14
N MET A 870 -11.93 -18.64 -13.09
CA MET A 870 -12.53 -19.80 -13.74
C MET A 870 -13.67 -19.38 -14.66
N TYR A 871 -13.60 -19.78 -15.93
CA TYR A 871 -14.64 -19.52 -16.94
C TYR A 871 -15.28 -20.82 -17.38
N LEU A 872 -16.56 -21.00 -17.04
CA LEU A 872 -17.29 -22.25 -17.23
C LEU A 872 -18.37 -22.10 -18.31
N GLY A 873 -18.41 -22.99 -19.29
CA GLY A 873 -19.41 -22.97 -20.36
C GLY A 873 -20.81 -23.26 -19.85
N GLY A 874 -20.94 -24.25 -18.96
CA GLY A 874 -22.19 -24.52 -18.25
C GLY A 874 -21.93 -25.13 -16.88
N ILE A 875 -22.88 -24.95 -15.97
CA ILE A 875 -22.90 -25.61 -14.66
C ILE A 875 -24.04 -26.63 -14.67
N ALA A 876 -23.71 -27.92 -14.77
CA ALA A 876 -24.71 -28.99 -14.86
C ALA A 876 -25.16 -29.48 -13.47
N ALA A 877 -24.20 -29.79 -12.60
CA ALA A 877 -24.46 -30.21 -11.22
C ALA A 877 -23.26 -29.83 -10.36
N VAL A 878 -23.41 -28.76 -9.58
CA VAL A 878 -22.42 -28.28 -8.62
C VAL A 878 -23.11 -28.07 -7.28
N ASN A 879 -22.59 -28.69 -6.22
CA ASN A 879 -23.23 -28.63 -4.90
C ASN A 879 -22.78 -27.40 -4.11
N ALA A 880 -21.52 -26.97 -4.26
CA ALA A 880 -21.00 -25.78 -3.62
C ALA A 880 -19.91 -25.08 -4.43
N ILE A 881 -19.75 -23.79 -4.13
CA ILE A 881 -18.75 -22.88 -4.68
C ILE A 881 -18.19 -22.10 -3.50
N ILE A 882 -16.87 -22.13 -3.35
CA ILE A 882 -16.11 -21.38 -2.36
C ILE A 882 -15.20 -20.42 -3.13
N ASP A 883 -15.38 -19.13 -2.89
CA ASP A 883 -14.62 -18.05 -3.51
C ASP A 883 -14.55 -16.91 -2.48
N PRO A 884 -13.49 -16.86 -1.66
CA PRO A 884 -13.35 -15.85 -0.60
C PRO A 884 -13.42 -14.41 -1.15
N ASP A 885 -12.89 -14.20 -2.36
CA ASP A 885 -12.81 -12.88 -3.01
C ASP A 885 -14.10 -12.48 -3.71
N LYS A 886 -15.05 -13.42 -3.89
CA LYS A 886 -16.37 -13.20 -4.51
C LYS A 886 -16.31 -12.69 -5.96
N LYS A 887 -15.26 -13.05 -6.71
CA LYS A 887 -14.94 -12.43 -8.01
C LYS A 887 -14.42 -13.39 -9.09
N ASN A 888 -14.18 -14.66 -8.76
CA ASN A 888 -13.30 -15.53 -9.54
C ASN A 888 -14.04 -16.54 -10.42
N VAL A 889 -15.29 -16.90 -10.10
CA VAL A 889 -16.05 -17.90 -10.88
C VAL A 889 -17.04 -17.25 -11.83
N TYR A 890 -16.97 -17.61 -13.10
CA TYR A 890 -17.84 -17.13 -14.17
C TYR A 890 -18.48 -18.29 -14.93
N TYR A 891 -19.72 -18.11 -15.39
CA TYR A 891 -20.38 -19.11 -16.23
C TYR A 891 -21.29 -18.49 -17.31
N GLU A 892 -21.51 -19.20 -18.43
CA GLU A 892 -22.49 -18.75 -19.41
C GLU A 892 -23.93 -18.96 -18.90
N VAL A 893 -24.65 -17.86 -18.74
CA VAL A 893 -26.09 -17.82 -18.47
C VAL A 893 -26.83 -17.65 -19.79
N LEU A 894 -27.96 -18.37 -19.93
CA LEU A 894 -28.89 -18.18 -21.04
C LEU A 894 -29.94 -17.14 -20.64
N ILE A 895 -29.94 -16.00 -21.33
CA ILE A 895 -30.86 -14.88 -21.10
C ILE A 895 -31.91 -14.89 -22.20
N GLU A 896 -33.18 -14.82 -21.83
CA GLU A 896 -34.29 -14.63 -22.77
C GLU A 896 -34.60 -13.12 -22.87
N ASN A 897 -34.46 -12.58 -24.08
CA ASN A 897 -34.76 -11.19 -24.40
C ASN A 897 -36.29 -10.97 -24.46
N GLU A 898 -36.72 -9.71 -24.40
CA GLU A 898 -38.15 -9.34 -24.47
C GLU A 898 -38.87 -9.83 -25.73
N ASP A 899 -38.12 -10.08 -26.82
CA ASP A 899 -38.63 -10.61 -28.08
C ASP A 899 -38.72 -12.16 -28.13
N GLY A 900 -38.37 -12.84 -27.03
CA GLY A 900 -38.32 -14.29 -26.91
C GLY A 900 -37.08 -14.93 -27.54
N SER A 901 -36.12 -14.14 -28.02
CA SER A 901 -34.82 -14.66 -28.44
C SER A 901 -33.95 -14.97 -27.23
N THR A 902 -33.12 -16.01 -27.31
CA THR A 902 -32.18 -16.36 -26.23
C THR A 902 -30.76 -16.00 -26.62
N GLU A 903 -30.02 -15.36 -25.72
CA GLU A 903 -28.59 -15.08 -25.86
C GLU A 903 -27.81 -15.73 -24.71
N LYS A 904 -26.55 -16.08 -24.97
CA LYS A 904 -25.63 -16.53 -23.91
C LYS A 904 -24.77 -15.35 -23.48
N ARG A 905 -24.62 -15.16 -22.16
CA ARG A 905 -23.70 -14.17 -21.59
C ARG A 905 -22.93 -14.76 -20.43
N MET A 906 -21.67 -14.38 -20.33
CA MET A 906 -20.85 -14.72 -19.16
C MET A 906 -21.32 -13.89 -17.97
N ALA A 907 -21.60 -14.54 -16.84
CA ALA A 907 -21.99 -13.89 -15.59
C ALA A 907 -21.15 -14.41 -14.43
N ASN A 908 -20.88 -13.54 -13.44
CA ASN A 908 -20.20 -13.93 -12.21
C ASN A 908 -21.12 -14.80 -11.34
N GLN A 909 -20.57 -15.86 -10.76
CA GLN A 909 -21.21 -16.75 -9.81
C GLN A 909 -20.65 -16.55 -8.41
N MET A 910 -21.48 -16.02 -7.52
CA MET A 910 -21.13 -15.81 -6.12
C MET A 910 -20.87 -17.11 -5.36
N PRO A 911 -20.01 -17.08 -4.32
CA PRO A 911 -19.82 -18.22 -3.45
C PRO A 911 -21.12 -18.58 -2.75
N THR A 912 -21.31 -19.88 -2.59
CA THR A 912 -22.53 -20.45 -2.00
C THR A 912 -22.31 -20.89 -0.55
N HIS A 913 -21.07 -21.13 -0.16
CA HIS A 913 -20.68 -21.63 1.15
C HIS A 913 -19.27 -21.14 1.51
N ASN A 914 -18.90 -21.24 2.78
CA ASN A 914 -17.53 -21.05 3.27
C ASN A 914 -16.82 -22.41 3.42
N TYR A 915 -15.52 -22.40 3.72
CA TYR A 915 -14.75 -23.64 3.91
C TYR A 915 -15.30 -24.48 5.07
N GLU A 916 -15.68 -23.85 6.18
CA GLU A 916 -16.20 -24.49 7.39
C GLU A 916 -17.58 -25.14 7.25
N ASP A 917 -18.33 -24.76 6.21
CA ASP A 917 -19.65 -25.32 5.93
C ASP A 917 -19.56 -26.72 5.29
N LEU A 918 -18.40 -27.05 4.69
CA LEU A 918 -18.22 -28.26 3.88
C LEU A 918 -17.14 -29.19 4.38
N PHE A 919 -15.99 -28.67 4.80
CA PHE A 919 -14.82 -29.50 5.07
C PHE A 919 -14.79 -30.02 6.52
N LEU A 920 -14.18 -31.18 6.71
CA LEU A 920 -13.84 -31.70 8.03
C LEU A 920 -12.87 -30.72 8.73
N ASP A 921 -13.06 -30.52 10.05
CA ASP A 921 -12.33 -29.50 10.82
C ASP A 921 -10.81 -29.66 10.80
N ASN A 922 -10.28 -30.85 10.51
CA ASN A 922 -8.84 -31.08 10.42
C ASN A 922 -8.22 -30.46 9.16
N PHE A 923 -9.00 -30.25 8.11
CA PHE A 923 -8.54 -29.74 6.80
C PHE A 923 -8.63 -28.23 6.66
N ILE A 924 -9.19 -27.55 7.65
CA ILE A 924 -9.38 -26.10 7.64
C ILE A 924 -8.83 -25.51 8.94
N TYR A 925 -8.47 -24.24 8.89
CA TYR A 925 -8.10 -23.47 10.07
C TYR A 925 -8.67 -22.06 9.96
N LEU A 926 -8.94 -21.40 11.08
CA LEU A 926 -9.41 -20.03 11.10
C LEU A 926 -8.22 -19.07 11.02
N ASP A 927 -8.04 -18.38 9.89
CA ASP A 927 -7.06 -17.32 9.71
C ASP A 927 -7.64 -15.98 10.19
N GLY A 928 -6.99 -15.36 11.18
CA GLY A 928 -7.54 -14.28 12.01
C GLY A 928 -8.48 -13.30 11.29
N ASP A 929 -7.89 -12.45 10.43
CA ASP A 929 -8.63 -11.40 9.71
C ASP A 929 -9.26 -11.88 8.39
N TYR A 930 -8.92 -13.10 7.92
CA TYR A 930 -9.30 -13.61 6.59
C TYR A 930 -10.29 -14.77 6.60
N GLY A 931 -10.79 -15.19 7.77
CA GLY A 931 -11.74 -16.29 7.90
C GLY A 931 -11.08 -17.67 7.74
N TYR A 932 -11.86 -18.72 7.47
CA TYR A 932 -11.28 -20.06 7.34
C TYR A 932 -10.44 -20.20 6.06
N LYS A 933 -9.30 -20.88 6.16
CA LYS A 933 -8.42 -21.29 5.06
C LYS A 933 -8.16 -22.79 5.08
N ILE A 934 -7.66 -23.33 3.98
CA ILE A 934 -7.25 -24.74 3.85
C ILE A 934 -5.95 -24.98 4.63
N ASN A 935 -5.88 -26.09 5.38
CA ASN A 935 -4.67 -26.58 6.01
C ASN A 935 -3.89 -27.46 5.01
N ASP A 936 -2.89 -26.87 4.34
CA ASP A 936 -2.21 -27.51 3.20
C ASP A 936 -1.56 -28.85 3.54
N GLU A 937 -0.91 -28.99 4.70
CA GLU A 937 -0.20 -30.20 5.11
C GLU A 937 -1.11 -31.44 5.10
N THR A 938 -2.34 -31.30 5.62
CA THR A 938 -3.26 -32.44 5.75
C THR A 938 -4.24 -32.55 4.60
N PHE A 939 -4.63 -31.41 4.01
CA PHE A 939 -5.58 -31.36 2.91
C PHE A 939 -5.00 -32.01 1.66
N PHE A 940 -3.83 -31.57 1.20
CA PHE A 940 -3.28 -32.07 -0.06
C PHE A 940 -2.88 -33.56 -0.01
N ASP A 941 -2.48 -34.05 1.16
CA ASP A 941 -2.22 -35.49 1.37
C ASP A 941 -3.47 -36.34 1.15
N SER A 942 -4.62 -35.89 1.65
CA SER A 942 -5.91 -36.57 1.49
C SER A 942 -6.49 -36.35 0.09
N PHE A 943 -6.28 -35.14 -0.46
CA PHE A 943 -6.63 -34.76 -1.82
C PHE A 943 -5.95 -35.67 -2.86
N ARG A 944 -4.64 -35.90 -2.72
CA ARG A 944 -3.85 -36.80 -3.60
C ARG A 944 -4.33 -38.25 -3.53
N LYS A 945 -4.80 -38.69 -2.37
CA LYS A 945 -5.31 -40.05 -2.15
C LYS A 945 -6.77 -40.23 -2.57
N ALA A 946 -7.46 -39.15 -2.94
CA ALA A 946 -8.91 -39.13 -3.16
C ALA A 946 -9.70 -39.64 -1.94
N GLU A 947 -9.25 -39.26 -0.74
CA GLU A 947 -9.97 -39.51 0.50
C GLU A 947 -11.11 -38.49 0.68
N SER A 948 -12.08 -38.82 1.53
CA SER A 948 -13.22 -37.93 1.77
C SER A 948 -12.78 -36.69 2.55
N LEU A 949 -12.96 -35.51 1.96
CA LEU A 949 -12.63 -34.22 2.58
C LEU A 949 -13.82 -33.57 3.28
N PHE A 950 -15.03 -34.05 2.99
CA PHE A 950 -16.28 -33.38 3.34
C PHE A 950 -16.92 -33.88 4.64
N ASP A 951 -17.45 -32.95 5.43
CA ASP A 951 -18.39 -33.20 6.51
C ASP A 951 -19.83 -33.07 5.97
N VAL A 952 -20.37 -34.20 5.51
CA VAL A 952 -21.72 -34.25 4.91
C VAL A 952 -22.82 -33.74 5.86
N PRO A 953 -22.82 -34.08 7.17
CA PRO A 953 -23.73 -33.46 8.13
C PRO A 953 -23.66 -31.92 8.18
N LYS A 954 -22.48 -31.32 8.15
CA LYS A 954 -22.37 -29.85 8.12
C LYS A 954 -23.01 -29.28 6.86
N PHE A 955 -22.66 -29.83 5.71
CA PHE A 955 -23.21 -29.39 4.42
C PHE A 955 -24.74 -29.50 4.36
N ILE A 956 -25.32 -30.62 4.80
CA ILE A 956 -26.79 -30.83 4.78
C ILE A 956 -27.50 -29.88 5.75
N ASN A 957 -26.91 -29.61 6.91
CA ASN A 957 -27.50 -28.73 7.91
C ASN A 957 -27.26 -27.25 7.58
N CYS A 958 -26.30 -26.94 6.71
CA CYS A 958 -26.04 -25.58 6.23
C CYS A 958 -27.31 -25.04 5.55
N PHE A 959 -27.84 -23.95 6.10
CA PHE A 959 -29.12 -23.34 5.72
C PHE A 959 -30.40 -24.19 5.95
N GLY A 960 -30.33 -25.29 6.71
CA GLY A 960 -31.44 -26.24 6.87
C GLY A 960 -32.72 -25.64 7.45
N ASP A 961 -32.62 -24.62 8.30
CA ASP A 961 -33.75 -23.88 8.89
C ASP A 961 -33.96 -22.49 8.29
N PHE A 962 -33.10 -22.08 7.35
CA PHE A 962 -32.99 -20.71 6.85
C PHE A 962 -34.34 -20.16 6.40
N GLN A 963 -35.10 -20.95 5.63
CA GLN A 963 -36.38 -20.52 5.11
C GLN A 963 -37.41 -20.25 6.23
N THR A 964 -37.44 -21.11 7.25
CA THR A 964 -38.38 -20.97 8.36
C THR A 964 -38.00 -19.83 9.30
N THR A 965 -36.72 -19.50 9.40
CA THR A 965 -36.19 -18.46 10.30
C THR A 965 -36.02 -17.10 9.64
N LEU A 966 -35.98 -17.04 8.29
CA LEU A 966 -35.74 -15.80 7.52
C LEU A 966 -36.65 -14.63 7.93
N PRO A 967 -37.99 -14.79 8.07
CA PRO A 967 -38.85 -13.66 8.43
C PRO A 967 -38.52 -13.04 9.80
N ASP A 968 -38.16 -13.88 10.77
CA ASP A 968 -37.82 -13.43 12.12
C ASP A 968 -36.41 -12.81 12.16
N ARG A 969 -35.46 -13.39 11.40
CA ARG A 969 -34.09 -12.88 11.24
C ARG A 969 -34.05 -11.49 10.59
N VAL A 970 -34.78 -11.30 9.48
CA VAL A 970 -34.90 -9.99 8.82
C VAL A 970 -35.52 -8.96 9.78
N LYS A 971 -36.60 -9.31 10.48
CA LYS A 971 -37.22 -8.39 11.45
C LYS A 971 -36.25 -8.00 12.56
N ALA A 972 -35.54 -8.97 13.14
CA ALA A 972 -34.55 -8.72 14.18
C ALA A 972 -33.44 -7.77 13.70
N LEU A 973 -32.95 -7.94 12.46
CA LEU A 973 -31.97 -7.02 11.87
C LEU A 973 -32.49 -5.57 11.81
N PHE A 974 -33.72 -5.38 11.35
CA PHE A 974 -34.33 -4.04 11.27
C PHE A 974 -34.79 -3.47 12.63
N GLU A 975 -34.64 -4.21 13.73
CA GLU A 975 -34.85 -3.73 15.10
C GLU A 975 -33.55 -3.23 15.76
N THR A 976 -32.38 -3.47 15.14
CA THR A 976 -31.07 -2.98 15.61
C THR A 976 -30.99 -1.45 15.64
N GLU A 977 -30.14 -0.89 16.51
CA GLU A 977 -30.03 0.57 16.71
C GLU A 977 -29.78 1.33 15.39
N SER A 978 -28.93 0.78 14.52
CA SER A 978 -28.62 1.36 13.20
C SER A 978 -29.80 1.36 12.22
N LEU A 979 -30.61 0.30 12.19
CA LEU A 979 -31.64 0.11 11.14
C LEU A 979 -33.05 0.49 11.58
N ASN A 980 -33.34 0.52 12.89
CA ASN A 980 -34.69 0.78 13.41
C ASN A 980 -35.23 2.16 12.97
N ASN A 981 -34.34 3.14 12.85
CA ASN A 981 -34.67 4.50 12.42
C ASN A 981 -34.56 4.72 10.90
N LEU A 982 -34.25 3.68 10.11
CA LEU A 982 -34.15 3.82 8.66
C LEU A 982 -35.51 4.24 8.08
N ALA A 983 -35.50 5.35 7.33
CA ALA A 983 -36.70 5.89 6.71
C ALA A 983 -37.13 5.03 5.50
N VAL A 984 -38.43 5.06 5.19
CA VAL A 984 -38.95 4.37 4.00
C VAL A 984 -38.36 4.99 2.74
N GLY A 985 -37.89 4.14 1.82
CA GLY A 985 -37.20 4.52 0.59
C GLY A 985 -35.70 4.75 0.75
N MET A 986 -35.14 4.59 1.95
CA MET A 986 -33.70 4.74 2.20
C MET A 986 -33.01 3.38 2.30
N THR A 987 -31.73 3.38 1.94
CA THR A 987 -30.81 2.24 2.03
C THR A 987 -29.68 2.58 2.98
N HIS A 988 -29.39 1.69 3.92
CA HIS A 988 -28.20 1.73 4.76
C HIS A 988 -27.12 0.83 4.14
N TYR A 989 -25.87 1.29 4.12
CA TYR A 989 -24.74 0.55 3.58
C TYR A 989 -23.71 0.25 4.68
N GLU A 990 -23.14 -0.95 4.65
CA GLU A 990 -22.04 -1.37 5.52
C GLU A 990 -20.86 -1.88 4.67
N ASP A 991 -19.70 -1.26 4.86
CA ASP A 991 -18.48 -1.57 4.11
C ASP A 991 -17.88 -2.92 4.54
N TYR A 992 -17.56 -3.76 3.56
CA TYR A 992 -16.99 -5.08 3.79
C TYR A 992 -15.46 -5.08 3.66
N PHE A 993 -14.88 -4.47 2.62
CA PHE A 993 -13.42 -4.53 2.35
C PHE A 993 -12.86 -3.39 1.46
N SER A 994 -13.69 -2.53 0.87
CA SER A 994 -13.31 -1.43 -0.03
C SER A 994 -14.51 -0.51 -0.33
N ASP A 995 -14.30 0.68 -0.91
CA ASP A 995 -15.33 1.62 -1.40
C ASP A 995 -16.16 1.07 -2.60
N THR A 996 -16.19 -0.25 -2.82
CA THR A 996 -16.81 -0.90 -3.99
C THR A 996 -17.65 -2.13 -3.66
N ARG A 997 -17.72 -2.54 -2.39
CA ARG A 997 -18.44 -3.75 -1.94
C ARG A 997 -19.21 -3.50 -0.64
N TYR A 998 -20.52 -3.54 -0.74
CA TYR A 998 -21.43 -3.09 0.31
C TYR A 998 -22.45 -4.15 0.67
N TYR A 999 -22.70 -4.33 1.96
CA TYR A 999 -23.96 -4.90 2.43
C TYR A 999 -25.00 -3.80 2.53
N CYS A 1000 -26.16 -4.01 1.91
CA CYS A 1000 -27.21 -3.01 1.81
C CYS A 1000 -28.48 -3.48 2.52
N TYR A 1001 -29.12 -2.56 3.24
CA TYR A 1001 -30.35 -2.78 3.99
C TYR A 1001 -31.35 -1.71 3.58
N THR A 1002 -32.40 -2.09 2.87
CA THR A 1002 -33.38 -1.14 2.32
C THR A 1002 -34.73 -1.36 2.98
N LYS A 1003 -35.37 -0.26 3.41
CA LYS A 1003 -36.74 -0.28 3.92
C LYS A 1003 -37.68 0.28 2.86
N GLY A 1004 -38.42 -0.60 2.18
CA GLY A 1004 -39.45 -0.23 1.21
C GLY A 1004 -40.79 0.10 1.86
N ASP A 1005 -41.77 0.48 1.05
CA ASP A 1005 -43.15 0.75 1.49
C ASP A 1005 -43.83 -0.52 2.05
N ASP A 1006 -43.59 -1.66 1.40
CA ASP A 1006 -44.21 -2.95 1.70
C ASP A 1006 -43.22 -4.13 1.77
N PHE A 1007 -41.91 -3.83 1.78
CA PHE A 1007 -40.86 -4.85 1.91
C PHE A 1007 -39.66 -4.37 2.75
N LEU A 1008 -38.95 -5.34 3.33
CA LEU A 1008 -37.62 -5.17 3.91
C LEU A 1008 -36.62 -5.90 3.02
N GLN A 1009 -35.53 -5.25 2.66
CA GLN A 1009 -34.52 -5.84 1.78
C GLN A 1009 -33.16 -5.90 2.45
N VAL A 1010 -32.48 -7.02 2.27
CA VAL A 1010 -31.09 -7.24 2.68
C VAL A 1010 -30.34 -7.77 1.48
N GLY A 1011 -29.24 -7.13 1.11
CA GLY A 1011 -28.49 -7.47 -0.08
C GLY A 1011 -27.00 -7.17 0.00
N PHE A 1012 -26.29 -7.60 -1.04
CA PHE A 1012 -24.87 -7.33 -1.28
C PHE A 1012 -24.73 -6.71 -2.65
N TRP A 1013 -24.03 -5.59 -2.73
CA TRP A 1013 -23.77 -4.85 -3.95
C TRP A 1013 -22.26 -4.80 -4.19
N ASN A 1014 -21.86 -5.22 -5.38
CA ASN A 1014 -20.49 -5.12 -5.85
C ASN A 1014 -20.44 -4.26 -7.11
N THR A 1015 -19.90 -3.04 -6.97
CA THR A 1015 -19.84 -2.06 -8.07
C THR A 1015 -18.67 -2.32 -9.02
N ASP A 1016 -17.62 -3.03 -8.59
CA ASP A 1016 -16.51 -3.41 -9.48
C ASP A 1016 -16.95 -4.37 -10.59
N TYR A 1017 -18.00 -5.14 -10.32
CA TYR A 1017 -18.52 -6.18 -11.22
C TYR A 1017 -19.98 -5.95 -11.62
N HIS A 1018 -20.52 -4.77 -11.29
CA HIS A 1018 -21.85 -4.32 -11.68
C HIS A 1018 -22.97 -5.33 -11.39
N TYR A 1019 -23.03 -5.84 -10.16
CA TYR A 1019 -24.16 -6.70 -9.75
C TYR A 1019 -24.58 -6.49 -8.30
N MET A 1020 -25.85 -6.76 -8.03
CA MET A 1020 -26.46 -6.73 -6.69
C MET A 1020 -27.27 -7.99 -6.47
N MET A 1021 -27.05 -8.66 -5.35
CA MET A 1021 -27.84 -9.80 -4.92
C MET A 1021 -28.63 -9.42 -3.67
N HIS A 1022 -29.93 -9.64 -3.65
CA HIS A 1022 -30.75 -9.24 -2.51
C HIS A 1022 -31.95 -10.14 -2.26
N ILE A 1023 -32.36 -10.15 -1.00
CA ILE A 1023 -33.58 -10.74 -0.49
C ILE A 1023 -34.58 -9.62 -0.23
N ASN A 1024 -35.78 -9.73 -0.77
CA ASN A 1024 -36.94 -8.92 -0.39
C ASN A 1024 -37.85 -9.78 0.51
N LEU A 1025 -38.22 -9.28 1.70
CA LEU A 1025 -39.26 -9.82 2.57
C LEU A 1025 -40.46 -8.87 2.58
N PHE A 1026 -41.57 -9.29 2.01
CA PHE A 1026 -42.79 -8.50 1.91
C PHE A 1026 -43.63 -8.59 3.20
N LEU A 1027 -44.47 -7.58 3.45
CA LEU A 1027 -45.33 -7.51 4.65
C LEU A 1027 -46.34 -8.67 4.76
N ASP A 1028 -46.69 -9.32 3.64
CA ASP A 1028 -47.54 -10.52 3.64
C ASP A 1028 -46.80 -11.80 4.05
N GLY A 1029 -45.49 -11.69 4.34
CA GLY A 1029 -44.60 -12.78 4.71
C GLY A 1029 -44.00 -13.53 3.53
N SER A 1030 -44.32 -13.14 2.30
CA SER A 1030 -43.65 -13.69 1.11
C SER A 1030 -42.25 -13.09 0.95
N SER A 1031 -41.38 -13.79 0.23
CA SER A 1031 -40.02 -13.32 -0.02
C SER A 1031 -39.55 -13.65 -1.43
N GLN A 1032 -38.73 -12.77 -2.00
CA GLN A 1032 -38.18 -12.90 -3.34
C GLN A 1032 -36.67 -12.71 -3.32
N PHE A 1033 -35.95 -13.57 -4.06
CA PHE A 1033 -34.52 -13.46 -4.26
C PHE A 1033 -34.23 -12.99 -5.68
N VAL A 1034 -33.40 -11.96 -5.79
CA VAL A 1034 -33.07 -11.35 -7.07
C VAL A 1034 -31.56 -11.10 -7.13
N THR A 1035 -30.97 -11.46 -8.26
CA THR A 1035 -29.63 -11.01 -8.65
C THR A 1035 -29.78 -10.07 -9.84
N ASN A 1036 -29.48 -8.79 -9.64
CA ASN A 1036 -29.46 -7.77 -10.66
C ASN A 1036 -28.04 -7.67 -11.22
N TYR A 1037 -27.92 -7.63 -12.54
CA TYR A 1037 -26.69 -7.27 -13.23
C TYR A 1037 -26.92 -5.92 -13.91
N TYR A 1038 -26.03 -4.97 -13.69
CA TYR A 1038 -26.09 -3.61 -14.18
C TYR A 1038 -25.10 -3.40 -15.33
N GLU A 1039 -25.28 -2.31 -16.06
CA GLU A 1039 -24.23 -1.74 -16.90
C GLU A 1039 -23.16 -1.06 -16.02
N THR A 1040 -22.10 -0.53 -16.65
CA THR A 1040 -20.95 0.08 -15.95
C THR A 1040 -21.28 1.36 -15.17
N ASP A 1041 -22.55 1.80 -15.21
CA ASP A 1041 -23.08 2.93 -14.44
C ASP A 1041 -23.74 2.51 -13.12
N ASP A 1042 -23.70 1.21 -12.79
CA ASP A 1042 -24.27 0.59 -11.58
C ASP A 1042 -25.75 0.90 -11.32
N SER A 1043 -26.47 1.42 -12.32
CA SER A 1043 -27.85 1.91 -12.16
C SER A 1043 -28.78 1.45 -13.28
N THR A 1044 -28.24 1.27 -14.49
CA THR A 1044 -28.98 0.71 -15.61
C THR A 1044 -28.97 -0.80 -15.52
N LEU A 1045 -30.13 -1.40 -15.21
CA LEU A 1045 -30.27 -2.86 -15.17
C LEU A 1045 -30.05 -3.46 -16.56
N LYS A 1046 -29.05 -4.34 -16.68
CA LYS A 1046 -28.71 -5.10 -17.89
C LYS A 1046 -29.59 -6.33 -18.04
N PHE A 1047 -29.70 -7.11 -16.97
CA PHE A 1047 -30.64 -8.24 -16.82
C PHE A 1047 -30.72 -8.64 -15.34
N LEU A 1048 -31.73 -9.44 -14.99
CA LEU A 1048 -31.86 -9.99 -13.64
C LEU A 1048 -32.13 -11.49 -13.68
N ILE A 1049 -31.78 -12.16 -12.58
CA ILE A 1049 -32.12 -13.55 -12.32
C ILE A 1049 -32.98 -13.59 -11.06
N THR A 1050 -34.18 -14.16 -11.17
CA THR A 1050 -35.07 -14.39 -10.01
C THR A 1050 -35.13 -15.89 -9.73
N THR A 1051 -35.08 -16.30 -8.47
CA THR A 1051 -35.16 -17.71 -8.08
C THR A 1051 -36.14 -17.94 -6.93
N ASN A 1052 -36.79 -19.10 -6.92
CA ASN A 1052 -37.70 -19.49 -5.84
C ASN A 1052 -36.91 -20.09 -4.67
N LEU A 1053 -37.18 -19.60 -3.45
CA LEU A 1053 -36.56 -20.03 -2.20
C LEU A 1053 -36.63 -21.53 -1.90
N ASN A 1054 -37.68 -22.20 -2.41
CA ASN A 1054 -37.90 -23.63 -2.22
C ASN A 1054 -36.96 -24.50 -3.05
N GLU A 1055 -36.27 -23.91 -4.03
CA GLU A 1055 -35.34 -24.63 -4.86
C GLU A 1055 -33.97 -24.64 -4.17
N ASN A 1056 -33.23 -25.74 -4.29
CA ASN A 1056 -31.85 -25.84 -3.83
C ASN A 1056 -30.94 -25.73 -5.05
N THR A 1057 -30.78 -24.50 -5.53
CA THR A 1057 -29.88 -24.14 -6.64
C THR A 1057 -28.69 -23.34 -6.11
N LEU A 1058 -27.61 -23.25 -6.90
CA LEU A 1058 -26.46 -22.41 -6.54
C LEU A 1058 -26.86 -20.96 -6.25
N ASN A 1059 -27.77 -20.37 -7.04
CA ASN A 1059 -28.25 -19.01 -6.80
C ASN A 1059 -28.96 -18.88 -5.44
N THR A 1060 -29.79 -19.86 -5.06
CA THR A 1060 -30.42 -19.83 -3.73
C THR A 1060 -29.41 -19.98 -2.59
N PHE A 1061 -28.38 -20.81 -2.74
CA PHE A 1061 -27.33 -20.93 -1.73
C PHE A 1061 -26.47 -19.67 -1.63
N ALA A 1062 -26.11 -19.05 -2.75
CA ALA A 1062 -25.38 -17.78 -2.76
C ALA A 1062 -26.14 -16.67 -2.04
N VAL A 1063 -27.45 -16.54 -2.28
CA VAL A 1063 -28.30 -15.56 -1.59
C VAL A 1063 -28.40 -15.84 -0.10
N ARG A 1064 -28.56 -17.12 0.30
CA ARG A 1064 -28.60 -17.54 1.71
C ARG A 1064 -27.28 -17.22 2.43
N LYS A 1065 -26.15 -17.54 1.81
CA LYS A 1065 -24.81 -17.24 2.33
C LYS A 1065 -24.62 -15.74 2.50
N MET A 1066 -24.90 -14.96 1.45
CA MET A 1066 -24.81 -13.51 1.46
C MET A 1066 -25.60 -12.91 2.62
N PHE A 1067 -26.85 -13.35 2.81
CA PHE A 1067 -27.67 -12.91 3.93
C PHE A 1067 -27.05 -13.23 5.29
N CYS A 1068 -26.53 -14.47 5.47
CA CYS A 1068 -25.84 -14.84 6.71
C CYS A 1068 -24.60 -13.97 6.96
N ASP A 1069 -23.83 -13.64 5.93
CA ASP A 1069 -22.66 -12.76 6.07
C ASP A 1069 -23.10 -11.34 6.48
N ALA A 1070 -24.14 -10.78 5.84
CA ALA A 1070 -24.73 -9.48 6.20
C ALA A 1070 -25.24 -9.46 7.65
N GLU A 1071 -25.99 -10.49 8.03
CA GLU A 1071 -26.53 -10.62 9.38
C GLU A 1071 -25.42 -10.65 10.42
N LYS A 1072 -24.37 -11.45 10.19
CA LYS A 1072 -23.22 -11.55 11.09
C LYS A 1072 -22.52 -10.20 11.27
N ILE A 1073 -22.25 -9.49 10.18
CA ILE A 1073 -21.58 -8.18 10.22
C ILE A 1073 -22.41 -7.15 10.99
N MET A 1074 -23.72 -7.13 10.80
CA MET A 1074 -24.60 -6.22 11.53
C MET A 1074 -24.68 -6.57 13.02
N LEU A 1075 -24.74 -7.85 13.36
CA LEU A 1075 -24.87 -8.27 14.75
C LEU A 1075 -23.55 -8.20 15.52
N ASP A 1076 -22.39 -8.47 14.91
CA ASP A 1076 -21.08 -8.38 15.60
C ASP A 1076 -20.70 -6.94 15.99
N LYS A 1077 -21.34 -5.92 15.39
CA LYS A 1077 -21.14 -4.50 15.72
C LYS A 1077 -21.93 -4.02 16.95
N PHE A 1078 -22.89 -4.80 17.48
CA PHE A 1078 -23.81 -4.42 18.57
C PHE A 1078 -23.97 -5.53 19.63
#